data_AF-A0A6S6TBH0-F1
#
_entry.id   AF-A0A6S6TBH0-F1
#
_cell.length_a   1.000
_cell.length_b   1.000
_cell.length_c   1.000
_cell.angle_alpha   90.00
_cell.angle_beta   90.00
_cell.angle_gamma   90.00
#
_symmetry.space_group_name_H-M   'P 1'
#
loop_
_entity.id
_entity.type
_entity.pdbx_description
1 polymer ?
#
loop_
_entity_poly.entity_id
_entity_poly.type
_entity_poly.pdbx_seq_one_letter_code
_entity_poly.pdbx_strand_id
1 'polypeptide(L)'
;MKQSTSLVLSIVIYLLSTLPSHALTQLSGDLESYLTTIDYGNASENTWVKPSGQQLLDFETMFLEFNAGNYDAAHQNASTLGYEVIEFTDNDTSDAHYILKEINTPSQSAFMGGGTYVQLPTGRNAVLQVPHPSFDSNTAQQGIETYLKVRPRLLMLAGTHRNDSTSRSYCTNASYQASDVAHQTQSYFYIAHTVMSSEDTSTLFFQLHGFGASSLTTLQTQCNSSNSKLINMSEGLNYATPESERSLLHIFRRKVEAGGKIEACVFGNDTTSLGGTWNVEGRYTNHSHSSCYNDATISTKRFIHLEQSADVRSNHRDDIANYIDQTLTEYFSQTANPFHSNTLLGIYHGNQGWFIDDITALEAWQEKKNAVITLFANFNPDQQNNVFTHQLPNLWNNGNIPLISWEPYLQATGTPDSIERDIVNGDHDIYLNSWISDLKIFLSGPDSTFNTADDRRIYLRLAHEMNGNWYPWSAVNADESPQDYIAMWRHIHDIFTGMDIGKNHVQWIWSTSATDHNAYPRMVEHYYPGDEYVDWLGVDGYGRKTSDTNSSVRMPARVFGNIIPRLRLISKKPISINETGAYSAAGTLIGEKTVWLEKFFAYVKEHNIQLISWFNKDLEKDWAIFDGLYGDTTSTAGETVYSAYKTGVQSNWIKSSDISNPRLLDQITFEGTPNIARQHGVATQGSNYGSSVASLAIDGDENTTNHTGCNADNNWWQVSLPETSMISRIVVKNRSSWRSRLNGSDVYITDTAYSAPLNEADKVYTLDSSDTQEITLPAAKSGAYVIVKAAGDNCLHMRELEVYGEVPLAPKFNTHETSHLIAQTKPLNSIVATLTAIDLQNDTLSYSIVGNVPFAVDSQGNVTVSGALSIGDIHTFDVIVSDGTNTASSALTITIKASTAPEFSGGEGHYAVAENAATNTSVGFVKATDVDLDLLTYSIVETGTPFQIDASSGEITVSESIDRNAGIQQTITIAVTDQATSIEQQQTIFIIPTANANTTGILLEHWTSISGNSVSDLTSIANYPANPTQTSILTSFEAPSQDYGSYGQRVSGYLTVAESAEYTFWIASDDESELRLSTDTSPANMGEPIASVDGWTSSQQWTKYTSQKSEPITLIAGRLYYIEALHKEGSGGDHIAVALQKTGDISQTLISGAQVIPPYVVDGIAPTTPTGLGTDSVSSSNVEMVWSAASDAIGVVSYKIYRDGVLIATLAGSVLHYTDNSVSANT
;
A
#
# COMPACT_ATOMS: atom_id res chain seq x y z
N MET A 1 75.93 -10.35 51.87
CA MET A 1 75.29 -9.22 52.60
C MET A 1 73.81 -9.55 52.69
N LYS A 2 73.33 -10.38 53.64
CA LYS A 2 72.89 -10.07 55.03
C LYS A 2 72.08 -8.78 55.15
N GLN A 3 70.92 -8.67 55.80
CA GLN A 3 69.87 -9.57 56.33
C GLN A 3 68.74 -8.63 56.82
N SER A 4 67.47 -9.08 56.86
CA SER A 4 66.37 -8.65 57.79
C SER A 4 65.10 -7.96 57.22
N THR A 5 63.96 -8.66 57.40
CA THR A 5 62.64 -8.25 57.98
C THR A 5 61.59 -7.37 57.27
N SER A 6 60.34 -7.88 57.31
CA SER A 6 58.99 -7.29 57.08
C SER A 6 58.62 -6.90 55.64
N LEU A 7 57.56 -7.41 55.01
CA LEU A 7 56.20 -7.58 55.54
C LEU A 7 55.49 -8.76 54.82
N VAL A 8 55.21 -9.85 55.56
CA VAL A 8 54.33 -10.96 55.15
C VAL A 8 53.20 -10.99 56.17
N LEU A 9 52.05 -10.39 55.84
CA LEU A 9 50.74 -10.68 56.45
C LEU A 9 49.65 -10.00 55.61
N SER A 10 48.90 -10.78 54.82
CA SER A 10 47.47 -10.55 54.42
C SER A 10 46.96 -11.47 53.29
N ILE A 11 47.76 -12.39 52.72
CA ILE A 11 47.36 -13.16 51.51
C ILE A 11 46.80 -14.59 51.80
N VAL A 12 46.57 -14.98 53.06
CA VAL A 12 46.02 -16.33 53.36
C VAL A 12 44.93 -16.29 54.45
N ILE A 13 43.90 -15.47 54.28
CA ILE A 13 42.54 -15.66 54.82
C ILE A 13 41.56 -14.93 53.87
N TYR A 14 41.31 -15.49 52.69
CA TYR A 14 40.15 -15.14 51.84
C TYR A 14 39.65 -16.39 51.09
N LEU A 15 39.74 -17.56 51.75
CA LEU A 15 38.86 -18.70 51.52
C LEU A 15 38.00 -18.80 52.77
N LEU A 16 36.66 -18.83 52.59
CA LEU A 16 35.59 -18.82 53.60
C LEU A 16 34.99 -17.44 53.95
N SER A 17 34.49 -16.75 52.93
CA SER A 17 33.19 -16.09 53.03
C SER A 17 32.36 -16.51 51.82
N THR A 18 31.58 -17.57 52.02
CA THR A 18 30.47 -17.95 51.14
C THR A 18 29.53 -16.76 50.98
N LEU A 19 29.56 -16.10 49.82
CA LEU A 19 28.36 -15.43 49.34
C LEU A 19 27.38 -16.55 48.97
N PRO A 20 26.11 -16.50 49.41
CA PRO A 20 25.15 -17.51 49.01
C PRO A 20 25.02 -17.44 47.49
N SER A 21 25.18 -18.57 46.81
CA SER A 21 24.60 -18.71 45.47
C SER A 21 23.10 -18.52 45.63
N HIS A 22 22.56 -17.39 45.16
CA HIS A 22 21.12 -17.24 45.01
C HIS A 22 20.70 -18.08 43.79
N ALA A 23 20.76 -19.39 43.95
CA ALA A 23 20.20 -20.32 42.98
C ALA A 23 18.68 -20.07 42.92
N LEU A 24 18.11 -20.15 41.72
CA LEU A 24 16.67 -20.08 41.52
C LEU A 24 15.94 -21.04 42.46
N THR A 25 14.77 -20.61 42.92
CA THR A 25 13.86 -21.52 43.63
C THR A 25 13.41 -22.59 42.64
N GLN A 26 13.77 -23.85 42.88
CA GLN A 26 13.37 -24.98 42.03
C GLN A 26 12.20 -25.73 42.67
N LEU A 27 11.09 -25.83 41.95
CA LEU A 27 9.89 -26.57 42.33
C LEU A 27 9.52 -27.60 41.25
N SER A 28 8.78 -28.63 41.63
CA SER A 28 8.16 -29.57 40.69
C SER A 28 6.79 -30.00 41.20
N GLY A 29 5.88 -30.31 40.29
CA GLY A 29 4.49 -30.63 40.66
C GLY A 29 3.54 -30.56 39.46
N ASP A 30 2.25 -30.60 39.76
CA ASP A 30 1.21 -30.20 38.82
C ASP A 30 1.16 -28.66 38.77
N LEU A 31 1.49 -28.09 37.60
CA LEU A 31 1.55 -26.65 37.41
C LEU A 31 0.17 -26.00 37.53
N GLU A 32 -0.91 -26.68 37.12
CA GLU A 32 -2.27 -26.14 37.22
C GLU A 32 -2.67 -25.94 38.69
N SER A 33 -2.49 -26.98 39.50
CA SER A 33 -2.71 -26.91 40.95
C SER A 33 -1.82 -25.87 41.62
N TYR A 34 -0.58 -25.68 41.16
CA TYR A 34 0.30 -24.65 41.73
C TYR A 34 -0.25 -23.25 41.45
N LEU A 35 -0.54 -22.93 40.19
CA LEU A 35 -0.99 -21.60 39.79
C LEU A 35 -2.34 -21.26 40.43
N THR A 36 -3.28 -22.19 40.48
CA THR A 36 -4.61 -21.96 41.10
C THR A 36 -4.57 -21.67 42.61
N THR A 37 -3.46 -21.94 43.30
CA THR A 37 -3.28 -21.61 44.72
C THR A 37 -2.70 -20.21 44.97
N ILE A 38 -2.24 -19.52 43.92
CA ILE A 38 -1.69 -18.17 44.03
C ILE A 38 -2.84 -17.19 44.30
N ASP A 39 -2.65 -16.32 45.30
CA ASP A 39 -3.59 -15.24 45.61
C ASP A 39 -3.37 -14.06 44.65
N TYR A 40 -4.40 -13.72 43.88
CA TYR A 40 -4.41 -12.63 42.89
C TYR A 40 -5.14 -11.37 43.39
N GLY A 41 -5.35 -11.25 44.71
CA GLY A 41 -5.93 -10.08 45.37
C GLY A 41 -7.46 -10.11 45.50
N ASN A 42 -8.00 -9.31 46.43
CA ASN A 42 -9.44 -9.22 46.75
C ASN A 42 -9.91 -7.75 46.75
N ALA A 43 -11.18 -7.51 46.44
CA ALA A 43 -11.81 -6.18 46.33
C ALA A 43 -11.92 -5.41 47.65
N SER A 44 -11.78 -6.09 48.79
CA SER A 44 -12.28 -5.61 50.08
C SER A 44 -11.29 -4.80 50.92
N GLU A 45 -10.04 -4.60 50.47
CA GLU A 45 -8.98 -4.08 51.35
C GLU A 45 -8.48 -2.67 50.97
N ASN A 46 -8.78 -2.17 49.77
CA ASN A 46 -8.27 -0.88 49.23
C ASN A 46 -6.75 -0.76 49.42
N THR A 47 -6.06 -1.85 49.15
CA THR A 47 -4.64 -2.05 49.45
C THR A 47 -3.74 -1.71 48.29
N TRP A 48 -4.29 -1.53 47.08
CA TRP A 48 -3.50 -1.25 45.90
C TRP A 48 -2.80 0.11 45.98
N VAL A 49 -1.48 0.07 45.85
CA VAL A 49 -0.59 1.23 45.81
C VAL A 49 0.03 1.33 44.43
N LYS A 50 -0.17 2.48 43.80
CA LYS A 50 0.41 2.82 42.51
C LYS A 50 1.95 2.79 42.57
N PRO A 51 2.64 2.01 41.71
CA PRO A 51 4.10 2.00 41.66
C PRO A 51 4.67 3.38 41.33
N SER A 52 5.81 3.72 41.94
CA SER A 52 6.57 4.92 41.61
C SER A 52 7.30 4.78 40.26
N GLY A 53 7.71 5.89 39.66
CA GLY A 53 8.45 5.86 38.39
C GLY A 53 9.73 5.02 38.45
N GLN A 54 10.48 5.08 39.56
CA GLN A 54 11.68 4.25 39.73
C GLN A 54 11.33 2.75 39.81
N GLN A 55 10.27 2.40 40.52
CA GLN A 55 9.82 1.02 40.62
C GLN A 55 9.37 0.44 39.26
N LEU A 56 8.76 1.26 38.40
CA LEU A 56 8.42 0.85 37.03
C LEU A 56 9.68 0.57 36.19
N LEU A 57 10.71 1.42 36.28
CA LEU A 57 11.99 1.24 35.59
C LEU A 57 12.76 0.01 36.10
N ASP A 58 12.76 -0.20 37.41
CA ASP A 58 13.39 -1.36 38.03
C ASP A 58 12.68 -2.65 37.57
N PHE A 59 11.35 -2.64 37.50
CA PHE A 59 10.56 -3.76 37.01
C PHE A 59 10.81 -4.03 35.52
N GLU A 60 10.84 -2.99 34.68
CA GLU A 60 11.17 -3.09 33.26
C GLU A 60 12.53 -3.78 33.06
N THR A 61 13.55 -3.33 33.81
CA THR A 61 14.90 -3.91 33.77
C THR A 61 14.90 -5.39 34.16
N MET A 62 14.23 -5.74 35.26
CA MET A 62 14.09 -7.14 35.69
C MET A 62 13.33 -7.98 34.65
N PHE A 63 12.25 -7.45 34.09
CA PHE A 63 11.39 -8.17 33.14
C PHE A 63 12.05 -8.36 31.78
N LEU A 64 12.90 -7.43 31.33
CA LEU A 64 13.75 -7.59 30.16
C LEU A 64 14.70 -8.80 30.31
N GLU A 65 15.38 -8.91 31.45
CA GLU A 65 16.25 -10.06 31.75
C GLU A 65 15.45 -11.37 31.81
N PHE A 66 14.27 -11.34 32.44
CA PHE A 66 13.37 -12.49 32.51
C PHE A 66 12.93 -12.92 31.10
N ASN A 67 12.47 -11.99 30.26
CA ASN A 67 12.04 -12.26 28.90
C ASN A 67 13.16 -12.82 28.01
N ALA A 68 14.39 -12.33 28.21
CA ALA A 68 15.59 -12.78 27.51
C ALA A 68 16.05 -14.20 27.91
N GLY A 69 15.48 -14.78 28.96
CA GLY A 69 15.88 -16.08 29.50
C GLY A 69 17.06 -16.01 30.48
N ASN A 70 17.46 -14.81 30.90
CA ASN A 70 18.53 -14.58 31.87
C ASN A 70 17.98 -14.66 33.31
N TYR A 71 17.41 -15.82 33.67
CA TYR A 71 16.63 -15.99 34.90
C TYR A 71 17.42 -15.70 36.18
N ASP A 72 18.72 -16.03 36.23
CA ASP A 72 19.57 -15.72 37.38
C ASP A 72 19.76 -14.20 37.59
N ALA A 73 19.85 -13.44 36.50
CA ALA A 73 19.95 -11.97 36.54
C ALA A 73 18.60 -11.35 36.94
N ALA A 74 17.51 -11.86 36.37
CA ALA A 74 16.16 -11.48 36.78
C ALA A 74 15.91 -11.77 38.26
N HIS A 75 16.34 -12.92 38.78
CA HIS A 75 16.19 -13.32 40.19
C HIS A 75 16.91 -12.38 41.15
N GLN A 76 18.12 -11.92 40.78
CA GLN A 76 18.87 -10.96 41.58
C GLN A 76 18.11 -9.63 41.71
N ASN A 77 17.51 -9.16 40.62
CA ASN A 77 16.73 -7.93 40.59
C ASN A 77 15.32 -8.09 41.18
N ALA A 78 14.77 -9.31 41.23
CA ALA A 78 13.42 -9.58 41.71
C ALA A 78 13.24 -9.26 43.19
N SER A 79 14.23 -9.56 44.02
CA SER A 79 14.14 -9.39 45.48
C SER A 79 13.94 -7.93 45.94
N THR A 80 14.44 -6.95 45.17
CA THR A 80 14.31 -5.51 45.50
C THR A 80 12.91 -4.98 45.24
N LEU A 81 12.14 -5.66 44.38
CA LEU A 81 10.76 -5.32 44.03
C LEU A 81 9.74 -6.20 44.74
N GLY A 82 10.18 -7.10 45.61
CA GLY A 82 9.30 -8.06 46.27
C GLY A 82 8.82 -9.16 45.33
N TYR A 83 9.64 -9.56 44.35
CA TYR A 83 9.40 -10.71 43.48
C TYR A 83 10.36 -11.86 43.77
N GLU A 84 9.95 -13.05 43.40
CA GLU A 84 10.82 -14.22 43.23
C GLU A 84 10.73 -14.77 41.82
N VAL A 85 11.82 -15.39 41.36
CA VAL A 85 11.86 -16.19 40.13
C VAL A 85 11.97 -17.65 40.51
N ILE A 86 11.03 -18.46 40.04
CA ILE A 86 10.92 -19.89 40.31
C ILE A 86 11.10 -20.65 39.01
N GLU A 87 11.99 -21.63 38.99
CA GLU A 87 12.03 -22.66 37.96
C GLU A 87 11.10 -23.81 38.40
N PHE A 88 10.02 -24.03 37.67
CA PHE A 88 9.00 -25.03 37.96
C PHE A 88 9.01 -26.12 36.89
N THR A 89 9.29 -27.35 37.29
CA THR A 89 9.16 -28.52 36.39
C THR A 89 7.76 -29.10 36.51
N ASP A 90 7.01 -29.06 35.42
CA ASP A 90 5.69 -29.70 35.34
C ASP A 90 5.85 -31.22 35.21
N ASN A 91 5.23 -31.98 36.10
CA ASN A 91 5.35 -33.44 36.12
C ASN A 91 4.63 -34.11 34.94
N ASP A 92 3.62 -33.46 34.36
CA ASP A 92 2.82 -34.04 33.29
C ASP A 92 3.51 -33.92 31.94
N THR A 93 4.15 -32.78 31.66
CA THR A 93 4.83 -32.50 30.40
C THR A 93 6.35 -32.67 30.46
N SER A 94 6.94 -32.66 31.66
CA SER A 94 8.40 -32.53 31.89
C SER A 94 9.00 -31.20 31.39
N ASP A 95 8.17 -30.22 31.06
CA ASP A 95 8.65 -28.89 30.67
C ASP A 95 9.13 -28.08 31.88
N ALA A 96 10.12 -27.22 31.63
CA ALA A 96 10.57 -26.22 32.60
C ALA A 96 9.85 -24.88 32.32
N HIS A 97 9.08 -24.44 33.30
CA HIS A 97 8.40 -23.15 33.32
C HIS A 97 9.13 -22.20 34.26
N TYR A 98 9.30 -20.94 33.86
CA TYR A 98 9.88 -19.92 34.71
C TYR A 98 8.79 -18.98 35.19
N ILE A 99 8.63 -18.85 36.50
CA ILE A 99 7.55 -18.09 37.12
C ILE A 99 8.17 -16.89 37.83
N LEU A 100 7.88 -15.69 37.34
CA LEU A 100 8.15 -14.44 38.03
C LEU A 100 6.90 -14.10 38.85
N LYS A 101 7.01 -14.20 40.17
CA LYS A 101 5.87 -14.12 41.09
C LYS A 101 6.09 -13.06 42.16
N GLU A 102 5.09 -12.22 42.39
CA GLU A 102 5.07 -11.29 43.51
C GLU A 102 5.01 -12.06 44.85
N ILE A 103 5.90 -11.71 45.77
CA ILE A 103 5.97 -12.28 47.11
C ILE A 103 4.95 -11.57 47.99
N ASN A 104 3.73 -12.10 48.04
CA ASN A 104 2.72 -11.66 48.98
C ASN A 104 3.20 -11.93 50.42
N THR A 105 3.54 -10.88 51.17
CA THR A 105 3.62 -10.98 52.64
C THR A 105 2.30 -10.48 53.21
N PRO A 106 1.48 -11.32 53.87
CA PRO A 106 0.14 -10.99 54.38
C PRO A 106 0.08 -9.88 55.46
N SER A 107 1.15 -9.12 55.66
CA SER A 107 1.28 -8.09 56.71
C SER A 107 1.55 -6.68 56.19
N GLN A 108 1.62 -6.44 54.87
CA GLN A 108 1.84 -5.09 54.36
C GLN A 108 0.52 -4.37 54.08
N SER A 109 0.36 -3.20 54.68
CA SER A 109 -0.71 -2.23 54.40
C SER A 109 -0.57 -1.54 53.03
N ALA A 110 0.37 -1.98 52.18
CA ALA A 110 0.68 -1.44 50.87
C ALA A 110 0.99 -2.61 49.92
N PHE A 111 0.16 -2.81 48.91
CA PHE A 111 0.24 -3.92 47.96
C PHE A 111 0.28 -3.34 46.54
N MET A 112 1.26 -3.70 45.70
CA MET A 112 1.42 -3.06 44.38
C MET A 112 0.70 -3.80 43.25
N GLY A 113 0.19 -5.00 43.50
CA GLY A 113 -0.62 -5.76 42.55
C GLY A 113 0.17 -6.19 41.32
N GLY A 114 1.43 -6.53 41.51
CA GLY A 114 2.37 -6.85 40.44
C GLY A 114 2.08 -8.15 39.69
N GLY A 115 1.50 -9.14 40.36
CA GLY A 115 0.97 -10.33 39.69
C GLY A 115 1.98 -11.44 39.45
N THR A 116 1.66 -12.31 38.49
CA THR A 116 2.42 -13.52 38.19
C THR A 116 2.58 -13.70 36.68
N TYR A 117 3.82 -13.95 36.25
CA TYR A 117 4.21 -14.09 34.85
C TYR A 117 4.85 -15.47 34.67
N VAL A 118 4.24 -16.32 33.84
CA VAL A 118 4.66 -17.72 33.64
C VAL A 118 5.20 -17.86 32.22
N GLN A 119 6.51 -18.04 32.08
CA GLN A 119 7.18 -18.16 30.79
C GLN A 119 7.45 -19.63 30.46
N LEU A 120 7.10 -20.03 29.24
CA LEU A 120 7.53 -21.28 28.62
C LEU A 120 8.49 -20.92 27.47
N PRO A 121 9.82 -21.12 27.62
CA PRO A 121 10.79 -20.70 26.61
C PRO A 121 10.58 -21.31 25.22
N THR A 122 10.00 -22.51 25.18
CA THR A 122 9.68 -23.27 23.96
C THR A 122 8.27 -23.01 23.43
N GLY A 123 7.51 -22.12 24.07
CA GLY A 123 6.13 -21.82 23.73
C GLY A 123 5.99 -21.05 22.41
N ARG A 124 4.79 -21.08 21.82
CA ARG A 124 4.44 -20.31 20.62
C ARG A 124 4.63 -18.81 20.89
N ASN A 125 5.01 -18.02 19.86
CA ASN A 125 5.26 -16.58 20.02
C ASN A 125 3.97 -15.76 20.23
N ALA A 126 3.30 -16.03 21.34
CA ALA A 126 2.05 -15.47 21.77
C ALA A 126 2.10 -15.24 23.28
N VAL A 127 1.30 -14.28 23.74
CA VAL A 127 1.15 -13.89 25.13
C VAL A 127 -0.32 -13.94 25.47
N LEU A 128 -0.63 -14.68 26.53
CA LEU A 128 -1.98 -14.75 27.09
C LEU A 128 -2.05 -13.84 28.32
N GLN A 129 -3.02 -12.93 28.33
CA GLN A 129 -3.13 -11.89 29.33
C GLN A 129 -4.47 -11.98 30.06
N VAL A 130 -4.43 -11.94 31.39
CA VAL A 130 -5.61 -11.90 32.26
C VAL A 130 -5.46 -10.70 33.20
N PRO A 131 -6.01 -9.53 32.82
CA PRO A 131 -5.87 -8.31 33.60
C PRO A 131 -6.78 -8.29 34.85
N HIS A 132 -7.86 -9.09 34.88
CA HIS A 132 -8.83 -9.12 35.98
C HIS A 132 -9.09 -10.54 36.54
N PRO A 133 -8.05 -11.27 36.99
CA PRO A 133 -8.17 -12.68 37.37
C PRO A 133 -9.11 -12.91 38.57
N SER A 134 -9.25 -11.92 39.46
CA SER A 134 -10.09 -12.00 40.68
C SER A 134 -11.48 -11.35 40.54
N PHE A 135 -11.68 -10.42 39.60
CA PHE A 135 -12.98 -9.76 39.38
C PHE A 135 -13.84 -10.50 38.35
N ASP A 136 -13.25 -10.86 37.21
CA ASP A 136 -13.96 -11.58 36.17
C ASP A 136 -14.02 -13.06 36.56
N SER A 137 -15.17 -13.50 37.07
CA SER A 137 -15.33 -14.85 37.59
C SER A 137 -14.87 -15.91 36.58
N ASN A 138 -14.05 -16.85 37.03
CA ASN A 138 -13.45 -17.96 36.28
C ASN A 138 -12.41 -17.58 35.20
N THR A 139 -12.05 -16.29 35.02
CA THR A 139 -11.06 -15.90 33.99
C THR A 139 -9.63 -16.31 34.34
N ALA A 140 -9.26 -16.31 35.64
CA ALA A 140 -7.94 -16.83 36.06
C ALA A 140 -7.77 -18.31 35.68
N GLN A 141 -8.76 -19.12 36.02
CA GLN A 141 -8.79 -20.54 35.66
C GLN A 141 -8.77 -20.73 34.13
N GLN A 142 -9.56 -19.95 33.39
CA GLN A 142 -9.55 -19.97 31.92
C GLN A 142 -8.17 -19.64 31.35
N GLY A 143 -7.48 -18.63 31.89
CA GLY A 143 -6.12 -18.26 31.47
C GLY A 143 -5.12 -19.40 31.69
N ILE A 144 -5.17 -20.05 32.85
CA ILE A 144 -4.27 -21.17 33.20
C ILE A 144 -4.55 -22.39 32.31
N GLU A 145 -5.81 -22.82 32.18
CA GLU A 145 -6.20 -23.94 31.33
C GLU A 145 -5.82 -23.68 29.86
N THR A 146 -6.03 -22.46 29.37
CA THR A 146 -5.64 -22.05 28.02
C THR A 146 -4.13 -22.04 27.86
N TYR A 147 -3.36 -21.55 28.84
CA TYR A 147 -1.89 -21.58 28.80
C TYR A 147 -1.34 -23.00 28.67
N LEU A 148 -1.83 -23.94 29.48
CA LEU A 148 -1.37 -25.32 29.46
C LEU A 148 -1.66 -26.02 28.13
N LYS A 149 -2.82 -25.71 27.54
CA LYS A 149 -3.26 -26.27 26.26
C LYS A 149 -2.62 -25.63 25.05
N VAL A 150 -2.61 -24.30 25.01
CA VAL A 150 -2.15 -23.48 23.88
C VAL A 150 -0.63 -23.29 23.93
N ARG A 151 0.00 -23.49 25.09
CA ARG A 151 1.46 -23.38 25.24
C ARG A 151 2.04 -22.08 24.66
N PRO A 152 1.45 -20.89 24.94
CA PRO A 152 2.03 -19.63 24.51
C PRO A 152 3.32 -19.37 25.30
N ARG A 153 4.21 -18.53 24.78
CA ARG A 153 5.50 -18.20 25.39
C ARG A 153 5.33 -17.56 26.78
N LEU A 154 4.26 -16.83 27.01
CA LEU A 154 4.01 -16.16 28.29
C LEU A 154 2.51 -16.15 28.67
N LEU A 155 2.23 -16.42 29.95
CA LEU A 155 0.97 -16.10 30.62
C LEU A 155 1.19 -14.94 31.60
N MET A 156 0.33 -13.93 31.56
CA MET A 156 0.34 -12.77 32.46
C MET A 156 -0.94 -12.77 33.28
N LEU A 157 -0.83 -12.91 34.59
CA LEU A 157 -1.94 -12.82 35.55
C LEU A 157 -1.73 -11.59 36.42
N ALA A 158 -2.65 -10.62 36.36
CA ALA A 158 -2.55 -9.43 37.21
C ALA A 158 -2.66 -9.78 38.69
N GLY A 159 -1.94 -9.06 39.55
CA GLY A 159 -1.94 -9.31 40.99
C GLY A 159 -3.04 -8.58 41.74
N THR A 160 -3.96 -7.88 41.08
CA THR A 160 -4.90 -6.98 41.75
C THR A 160 -6.33 -7.18 41.30
N HIS A 161 -7.26 -6.86 42.20
CA HIS A 161 -8.66 -6.73 41.85
C HIS A 161 -8.90 -5.35 41.21
N ARG A 162 -9.59 -5.28 40.07
CA ARG A 162 -9.77 -4.04 39.30
C ARG A 162 -10.39 -2.88 40.10
N ASN A 163 -11.12 -3.18 41.18
CA ASN A 163 -11.74 -2.19 42.09
C ASN A 163 -10.97 -1.94 43.40
N ASP A 164 -9.77 -2.48 43.60
CA ASP A 164 -8.99 -2.33 44.85
C ASP A 164 -8.29 -0.96 45.01
N SER A 165 -8.86 0.11 44.46
CA SER A 165 -8.37 1.47 44.64
C SER A 165 -9.51 2.48 44.67
N THR A 166 -9.50 3.39 45.65
CA THR A 166 -10.39 4.56 45.69
C THR A 166 -10.00 5.62 44.66
N SER A 167 -8.76 5.60 44.16
CA SER A 167 -8.31 6.51 43.12
C SER A 167 -8.86 6.09 41.77
N ARG A 168 -9.15 7.06 40.90
CA ARG A 168 -9.62 6.80 39.54
C ARG A 168 -8.46 6.79 38.54
N SER A 169 -8.56 5.96 37.51
CA SER A 169 -7.61 5.99 36.41
C SER A 169 -7.78 7.29 35.62
N TYR A 170 -6.66 7.94 35.32
CA TYR A 170 -6.64 9.15 34.50
C TYR A 170 -6.77 8.86 33.01
N CYS A 171 -6.55 7.62 32.56
CA CYS A 171 -6.70 7.22 31.15
C CYS A 171 -8.14 7.08 30.68
N THR A 172 -9.10 7.08 31.61
CA THR A 172 -10.51 6.83 31.28
C THR A 172 -11.44 7.94 31.75
N ASN A 173 -10.92 9.16 31.88
CA ASN A 173 -11.66 10.32 32.40
C ASN A 173 -12.41 9.98 33.71
N ALA A 174 -11.76 9.21 34.57
CA ALA A 174 -12.28 8.70 35.84
C ALA A 174 -13.40 7.64 35.79
N SER A 175 -13.59 6.95 34.66
CA SER A 175 -14.57 5.86 34.52
C SER A 175 -14.17 4.59 35.29
N TYR A 176 -12.88 4.23 35.28
CA TYR A 176 -12.34 3.06 35.97
C TYR A 176 -11.46 3.42 37.17
N GLN A 177 -11.26 2.49 38.09
CA GLN A 177 -10.36 2.62 39.23
C GLN A 177 -8.90 2.56 38.77
N ALA A 178 -7.99 3.16 39.54
CA ALA A 178 -6.57 3.18 39.20
C ALA A 178 -5.90 1.79 39.23
N SER A 179 -6.50 0.82 39.91
CA SER A 179 -6.07 -0.58 39.95
C SER A 179 -6.60 -1.44 38.78
N ASP A 180 -7.40 -0.87 37.88
CA ASP A 180 -7.77 -1.51 36.62
C ASP A 180 -6.60 -1.43 35.64
N VAL A 181 -5.80 -2.49 35.60
CA VAL A 181 -4.52 -2.50 34.87
C VAL A 181 -4.68 -2.38 33.36
N ALA A 182 -5.79 -2.88 32.80
CA ALA A 182 -6.10 -2.76 31.36
C ALA A 182 -6.46 -1.34 30.93
N HIS A 183 -6.66 -0.44 31.90
CA HIS A 183 -7.05 0.95 31.69
C HIS A 183 -6.09 1.91 32.42
N GLN A 184 -4.84 1.49 32.67
CA GLN A 184 -3.85 2.25 33.43
C GLN A 184 -2.43 1.98 32.91
N THR A 185 -1.71 3.04 32.50
CA THR A 185 -0.33 2.92 32.01
C THR A 185 0.72 2.82 33.13
N GLN A 186 0.36 3.11 34.38
CA GLN A 186 1.26 3.03 35.54
C GLN A 186 1.02 1.77 36.37
N SER A 187 1.27 0.61 35.75
CA SER A 187 1.18 -0.72 36.36
C SER A 187 2.31 -1.63 35.85
N TYR A 188 2.73 -2.62 36.63
CA TYR A 188 3.70 -3.62 36.17
C TYR A 188 3.17 -4.48 35.01
N PHE A 189 1.86 -4.71 34.98
CA PHE A 189 1.20 -5.42 33.88
C PHE A 189 1.37 -4.69 32.54
N TYR A 190 1.18 -3.36 32.54
CA TYR A 190 1.43 -2.52 31.37
C TYR A 190 2.89 -2.57 30.94
N ILE A 191 3.85 -2.44 31.87
CA ILE A 191 5.29 -2.52 31.55
C ILE A 191 5.69 -3.87 30.97
N ALA A 192 5.20 -4.98 31.55
CA ALA A 192 5.45 -6.31 31.01
C ALA A 192 4.89 -6.46 29.58
N HIS A 193 3.68 -5.91 29.33
CA HIS A 193 3.10 -5.89 28.00
C HIS A 193 3.96 -5.06 27.03
N THR A 194 4.40 -3.85 27.41
CA THR A 194 5.21 -3.00 26.52
C THR A 194 6.51 -3.68 26.14
N VAL A 195 7.20 -4.31 27.11
CA VAL A 195 8.43 -5.09 26.85
C VAL A 195 8.16 -6.21 25.84
N MET A 196 7.10 -7.01 26.04
CA MET A 196 6.77 -8.08 25.08
C MET A 196 6.41 -7.54 23.70
N SER A 197 5.71 -6.39 23.65
CA SER A 197 5.22 -5.80 22.40
C SER A 197 6.34 -5.12 21.60
N SER A 198 7.36 -4.57 22.28
CA SER A 198 8.49 -3.86 21.68
C SER A 198 9.71 -4.74 21.38
N GLU A 199 10.04 -5.71 22.25
CA GLU A 199 11.22 -6.58 22.07
C GLU A 199 11.03 -7.58 20.93
N ASP A 200 9.79 -7.97 20.68
CA ASP A 200 9.43 -8.84 19.56
C ASP A 200 8.09 -8.39 18.97
N THR A 201 8.18 -7.59 17.91
CA THR A 201 7.00 -7.05 17.22
C THR A 201 6.21 -8.12 16.46
N SER A 202 6.61 -9.41 16.48
CA SER A 202 5.80 -10.52 15.97
C SER A 202 4.98 -11.22 17.06
N THR A 203 5.16 -10.82 18.33
CA THR A 203 4.39 -11.37 19.45
C THR A 203 2.91 -11.07 19.28
N LEU A 204 2.09 -12.11 19.40
CA LEU A 204 0.62 -12.01 19.40
C LEU A 204 0.06 -11.93 20.82
N PHE A 205 -1.01 -11.18 21.02
CA PHE A 205 -1.60 -10.93 22.34
C PHE A 205 -3.08 -11.31 22.34
N PHE A 206 -3.45 -12.21 23.25
CA PHE A 206 -4.85 -12.49 23.61
C PHE A 206 -5.08 -11.99 25.03
N GLN A 207 -5.96 -11.03 25.21
CA GLN A 207 -6.31 -10.49 26.52
C GLN A 207 -7.74 -10.87 26.89
N LEU A 208 -7.88 -11.72 27.91
CA LEU A 208 -9.16 -12.31 28.32
C LEU A 208 -9.85 -11.43 29.38
N HIS A 209 -11.07 -11.00 29.08
CA HIS A 209 -11.95 -10.22 29.95
C HIS A 209 -13.32 -10.90 30.12
N GLY A 210 -14.12 -10.36 31.04
CA GLY A 210 -15.49 -10.78 31.23
C GLY A 210 -16.47 -9.66 31.57
N PHE A 211 -17.69 -9.80 31.06
CA PHE A 211 -18.81 -8.92 31.41
C PHE A 211 -19.94 -9.63 32.16
N GLY A 212 -20.79 -8.80 32.81
CA GLY A 212 -21.93 -9.22 33.62
C GLY A 212 -23.29 -9.11 32.90
N ALA A 213 -24.37 -9.40 33.62
CA ALA A 213 -25.73 -9.51 33.07
C ALA A 213 -26.26 -8.23 32.40
N SER A 214 -25.85 -7.05 32.86
CA SER A 214 -26.23 -5.77 32.25
C SER A 214 -25.68 -5.63 30.84
N SER A 215 -24.39 -5.91 30.63
CA SER A 215 -23.76 -5.84 29.31
C SER A 215 -24.18 -6.99 28.41
N LEU A 216 -24.50 -8.16 28.97
CA LEU A 216 -25.08 -9.28 28.21
C LEU A 216 -26.39 -8.85 27.52
N THR A 217 -27.27 -8.17 28.26
CA THR A 217 -28.56 -7.69 27.72
C THR A 217 -28.36 -6.66 26.60
N THR A 218 -27.37 -5.76 26.78
CA THR A 218 -27.00 -4.77 25.75
C THR A 218 -26.50 -5.45 24.49
N LEU A 219 -25.56 -6.39 24.61
CA LEU A 219 -25.03 -7.13 23.46
C LEU A 219 -26.14 -7.92 22.77
N GLN A 220 -26.93 -8.72 23.49
CA GLN A 220 -28.08 -9.45 22.92
C GLN A 220 -29.00 -8.56 22.06
N THR A 221 -29.27 -7.34 22.52
CA THR A 221 -30.07 -6.36 21.77
C THR A 221 -29.35 -5.90 20.51
N GLN A 222 -28.06 -5.57 20.59
CA GLN A 222 -27.24 -5.17 19.44
C GLN A 222 -27.09 -6.28 18.40
N CYS A 223 -26.98 -7.53 18.87
CA CYS A 223 -26.87 -8.73 18.04
C CYS A 223 -28.20 -9.16 17.41
N ASN A 224 -29.33 -8.60 17.87
CA ASN A 224 -30.65 -9.17 17.63
C ASN A 224 -30.69 -10.68 17.94
N SER A 225 -30.08 -11.10 19.05
CA SER A 225 -29.92 -12.49 19.46
C SER A 225 -30.34 -12.70 20.91
N SER A 226 -30.96 -13.84 21.21
CA SER A 226 -31.28 -14.25 22.58
C SER A 226 -30.21 -15.17 23.20
N ASN A 227 -29.07 -15.34 22.53
CA ASN A 227 -28.02 -16.26 22.96
C ASN A 227 -27.33 -15.76 24.24
N SER A 228 -27.13 -16.64 25.22
CA SER A 228 -26.42 -16.33 26.46
C SER A 228 -24.89 -16.43 26.33
N LYS A 229 -24.40 -17.03 25.24
CA LYS A 229 -22.99 -17.38 25.00
C LYS A 229 -22.37 -16.42 23.99
N LEU A 230 -22.21 -15.17 24.43
CA LEU A 230 -21.69 -14.09 23.60
C LEU A 230 -20.25 -13.75 23.93
N ILE A 231 -19.52 -13.36 22.88
CA ILE A 231 -18.23 -12.66 22.97
C ILE A 231 -18.27 -11.36 22.16
N ASN A 232 -17.55 -10.35 22.67
CA ASN A 232 -17.22 -9.11 21.97
C ASN A 232 -15.70 -9.05 21.80
N MET A 233 -15.24 -8.63 20.62
CA MET A 233 -13.82 -8.64 20.26
C MET A 233 -13.40 -7.29 19.70
N SER A 234 -12.25 -6.80 20.15
CA SER A 234 -11.65 -5.57 19.60
C SER A 234 -10.15 -5.78 19.41
N GLU A 235 -9.60 -5.16 18.37
CA GLU A 235 -8.13 -5.07 18.24
C GLU A 235 -7.57 -3.94 19.11
N GLY A 236 -8.41 -3.17 19.81
CA GLY A 236 -8.01 -1.95 20.54
C GLY A 236 -8.10 -0.67 19.68
N LEU A 237 -9.02 -0.64 18.71
CA LEU A 237 -9.17 0.40 17.68
C LEU A 237 -10.53 1.06 17.71
N ASN A 238 -10.62 2.34 17.39
CA ASN A 238 -11.90 3.06 17.30
C ASN A 238 -12.74 2.78 16.03
N TYR A 239 -12.35 1.80 15.21
CA TYR A 239 -13.09 1.37 14.03
C TYR A 239 -12.95 -0.13 13.80
N ALA A 240 -13.91 -0.70 13.09
CA ALA A 240 -13.87 -2.10 12.68
C ALA A 240 -12.97 -2.29 11.46
N THR A 241 -11.98 -3.18 11.61
CA THR A 241 -11.14 -3.60 10.48
C THR A 241 -11.95 -4.47 9.52
N PRO A 242 -11.86 -4.25 8.20
CA PRO A 242 -12.59 -5.04 7.21
C PRO A 242 -12.02 -6.46 7.06
N GLU A 243 -12.88 -7.42 6.73
CA GLU A 243 -12.52 -8.84 6.60
C GLU A 243 -11.41 -9.09 5.55
N SER A 244 -11.28 -8.21 4.55
CA SER A 244 -10.23 -8.25 3.53
C SER A 244 -8.82 -8.08 4.12
N GLU A 245 -8.67 -7.42 5.27
CA GLU A 245 -7.37 -7.19 5.91
C GLU A 245 -6.84 -8.38 6.71
N ARG A 246 -7.60 -9.50 6.80
CA ARG A 246 -7.16 -10.81 7.35
C ARG A 246 -6.30 -10.74 8.62
N SER A 247 -6.84 -10.17 9.70
CA SER A 247 -6.12 -10.09 10.99
C SER A 247 -6.28 -11.32 11.89
N LEU A 248 -5.51 -11.37 12.99
CA LEU A 248 -5.65 -12.38 14.04
C LEU A 248 -7.09 -12.44 14.59
N LEU A 249 -7.75 -11.27 14.74
CA LEU A 249 -9.14 -11.18 15.19
C LEU A 249 -10.08 -11.89 14.21
N HIS A 250 -9.89 -11.68 12.91
CA HIS A 250 -10.70 -12.30 11.86
C HIS A 250 -10.52 -13.82 11.82
N ILE A 251 -9.29 -14.31 11.96
CA ILE A 251 -9.02 -15.75 12.05
C ILE A 251 -9.74 -16.34 13.26
N PHE A 252 -9.59 -15.72 14.43
CA PHE A 252 -10.24 -16.19 15.66
C PHE A 252 -11.77 -16.20 15.55
N ARG A 253 -12.35 -15.12 15.01
CA ARG A 253 -13.79 -15.02 14.75
C ARG A 253 -14.30 -16.19 13.92
N ARG A 254 -13.64 -16.50 12.80
CA ARG A 254 -14.04 -17.62 11.93
C ARG A 254 -13.99 -18.96 12.65
N LYS A 255 -13.01 -19.19 13.54
CA LYS A 255 -12.95 -20.42 14.35
C LYS A 255 -14.12 -20.52 15.33
N VAL A 256 -14.45 -19.41 15.99
CA VAL A 256 -15.58 -19.34 16.91
C VAL A 256 -16.89 -19.61 16.18
N GLU A 257 -17.13 -18.91 15.07
CA GLU A 257 -18.35 -19.04 14.26
C GLU A 257 -18.48 -20.44 13.65
N ALA A 258 -17.40 -21.01 13.11
CA ALA A 258 -17.38 -22.37 12.58
C ALA A 258 -17.67 -23.44 13.65
N GLY A 259 -17.25 -23.19 14.89
CA GLY A 259 -17.57 -24.07 16.02
C GLY A 259 -19.05 -24.04 16.42
N GLY A 260 -19.79 -22.97 16.09
CA GLY A 260 -21.25 -22.87 16.24
C GLY A 260 -21.80 -22.86 17.68
N LYS A 261 -20.92 -22.88 18.70
CA LYS A 261 -21.31 -22.96 20.13
C LYS A 261 -21.39 -21.61 20.83
N ILE A 262 -20.60 -20.65 20.37
CA ILE A 262 -20.42 -19.31 20.93
C ILE A 262 -20.69 -18.34 19.78
N GLU A 263 -21.38 -17.25 20.07
CA GLU A 263 -21.71 -16.25 19.08
C GLU A 263 -20.81 -15.01 19.25
N ALA A 264 -20.06 -14.71 18.20
CA ALA A 264 -19.16 -13.58 18.10
C ALA A 264 -19.88 -12.42 17.40
N CYS A 265 -20.46 -11.52 18.18
CA CYS A 265 -21.48 -10.61 17.66
C CYS A 265 -20.98 -9.19 17.36
N VAL A 266 -20.11 -8.64 18.22
CA VAL A 266 -19.49 -7.34 17.99
C VAL A 266 -17.99 -7.58 17.78
N PHE A 267 -17.49 -7.11 16.65
CA PHE A 267 -16.10 -7.24 16.26
C PHE A 267 -15.62 -5.94 15.65
N GLY A 268 -14.46 -5.47 16.09
CA GLY A 268 -13.78 -4.31 15.53
C GLY A 268 -14.36 -2.95 15.96
N ASN A 269 -15.64 -2.82 16.29
CA ASN A 269 -16.21 -1.56 16.80
C ASN A 269 -16.46 -1.64 18.32
N ASP A 270 -16.16 -0.58 19.07
CA ASP A 270 -16.44 -0.60 20.51
C ASP A 270 -17.93 -0.51 20.80
N THR A 271 -18.34 -1.19 21.86
CA THR A 271 -19.55 -0.78 22.56
C THR A 271 -19.11 0.12 23.69
N THR A 272 -19.73 1.29 23.86
CA THR A 272 -19.40 2.24 24.94
C THR A 272 -19.43 1.63 26.35
N SER A 273 -19.98 0.42 26.51
CA SER A 273 -20.10 -0.34 27.75
C SER A 273 -19.00 -1.38 28.03
N LEU A 274 -18.16 -1.74 27.05
CA LEU A 274 -17.17 -2.82 27.20
C LEU A 274 -15.71 -2.37 27.02
N GLY A 275 -15.48 -1.17 26.48
CA GLY A 275 -14.22 -0.44 26.64
C GLY A 275 -13.00 -1.06 25.94
N GLY A 276 -13.21 -1.89 24.93
CA GLY A 276 -12.10 -2.53 24.21
C GLY A 276 -11.17 -1.52 23.54
N THR A 277 -11.70 -0.34 23.17
CA THR A 277 -10.91 0.74 22.57
C THR A 277 -10.14 1.57 23.57
N TRP A 278 -10.52 1.52 24.85
CA TRP A 278 -9.84 2.22 25.94
C TRP A 278 -8.74 1.37 26.58
N ASN A 279 -8.54 0.17 26.05
CA ASN A 279 -7.51 -0.76 26.48
C ASN A 279 -6.11 -0.21 26.20
N VAL A 280 -5.34 0.09 27.24
CA VAL A 280 -4.06 0.78 27.08
C VAL A 280 -2.99 -0.13 26.46
N GLU A 281 -3.04 -1.44 26.69
CA GLU A 281 -2.15 -2.42 26.05
C GLU A 281 -2.45 -2.55 24.55
N GLY A 282 -3.73 -2.65 24.18
CA GLY A 282 -4.17 -2.67 22.79
C GLY A 282 -3.74 -1.41 22.04
N ARG A 283 -3.98 -0.22 22.64
CA ARG A 283 -3.54 1.06 22.07
C ARG A 283 -2.02 1.16 21.94
N TYR A 284 -1.26 0.66 22.90
CA TYR A 284 0.21 0.63 22.82
C TYR A 284 0.69 -0.27 21.68
N THR A 285 0.16 -1.50 21.61
CA THR A 285 0.49 -2.47 20.54
C THR A 285 0.16 -1.91 19.17
N ASN A 286 -0.88 -1.08 19.09
CA ASN A 286 -1.36 -0.40 17.89
C ASN A 286 -0.78 1.01 17.68
N HIS A 287 0.31 1.34 18.37
CA HIS A 287 1.07 2.58 18.16
C HIS A 287 0.22 3.85 18.27
N SER A 288 -0.76 3.87 19.17
CA SER A 288 -1.45 5.11 19.51
C SER A 288 -0.44 6.16 19.98
N HIS A 289 -0.63 7.41 19.54
CA HIS A 289 0.20 8.54 19.96
C HIS A 289 0.28 8.67 21.48
N SER A 290 -0.82 8.34 22.17
CA SER A 290 -0.83 8.13 23.61
C SER A 290 -1.77 6.98 23.95
N SER A 291 -1.22 5.89 24.47
CA SER A 291 -2.02 4.74 24.94
C SER A 291 -3.10 5.13 25.94
N CYS A 292 -2.93 6.25 26.65
CA CYS A 292 -3.83 6.71 27.68
C CYS A 292 -4.95 7.62 27.13
N TYR A 293 -4.65 8.54 26.21
CA TYR A 293 -5.58 9.61 25.81
C TYR A 293 -6.10 9.51 24.38
N ASN A 294 -5.41 8.78 23.51
CA ASN A 294 -5.74 8.69 22.11
C ASN A 294 -6.14 7.26 21.77
N ASP A 295 -7.27 7.12 21.06
CA ASP A 295 -7.60 5.86 20.43
C ASP A 295 -6.54 5.52 19.39
N ALA A 296 -6.25 4.22 19.23
CA ALA A 296 -5.44 3.80 18.10
C ALA A 296 -6.28 3.85 16.81
N THR A 297 -5.74 4.49 15.79
CA THR A 297 -6.35 4.58 14.46
C THR A 297 -5.74 3.60 13.45
N ILE A 298 -4.79 2.77 13.88
CA ILE A 298 -4.08 1.80 13.03
C ILE A 298 -3.97 0.47 13.75
N SER A 299 -4.23 -0.62 13.05
CA SER A 299 -4.11 -1.97 13.61
C SER A 299 -2.77 -2.60 13.25
N THR A 300 -2.03 -3.09 14.23
CA THR A 300 -0.88 -3.98 13.96
C THR A 300 -1.30 -5.43 13.70
N LYS A 301 -2.59 -5.76 13.86
CA LYS A 301 -3.14 -7.13 13.74
C LYS A 301 -2.66 -8.12 14.81
N ARG A 302 -1.97 -7.63 15.86
CA ARG A 302 -1.31 -8.48 16.88
C ARG A 302 -2.08 -8.61 18.19
N PHE A 303 -3.10 -7.81 18.42
CA PHE A 303 -3.79 -7.73 19.70
C PHE A 303 -5.28 -8.08 19.57
N ILE A 304 -5.79 -8.90 20.49
CA ILE A 304 -7.21 -9.17 20.66
C ILE A 304 -7.60 -8.93 22.11
N HIS A 305 -8.47 -7.95 22.31
CA HIS A 305 -9.29 -7.78 23.51
C HIS A 305 -10.53 -8.67 23.39
N LEU A 306 -10.70 -9.63 24.30
CA LEU A 306 -11.79 -10.61 24.27
C LEU A 306 -12.69 -10.49 25.50
N GLU A 307 -13.85 -9.89 25.31
CA GLU A 307 -14.90 -9.70 26.33
C GLU A 307 -15.91 -10.83 26.26
N GLN A 308 -16.08 -11.57 27.36
CA GLN A 308 -16.85 -12.82 27.36
C GLN A 308 -18.07 -12.73 28.28
N SER A 309 -19.10 -13.54 28.00
CA SER A 309 -20.21 -13.75 28.94
C SER A 309 -19.83 -14.73 30.07
N ALA A 310 -20.52 -14.64 31.21
CA ALA A 310 -20.27 -15.51 32.35
C ALA A 310 -20.46 -17.01 32.06
N ASP A 311 -21.39 -17.34 31.15
CA ASP A 311 -21.62 -18.72 30.69
C ASP A 311 -20.40 -19.25 29.90
N VAL A 312 -19.84 -18.44 28.99
CA VAL A 312 -18.64 -18.82 28.23
C VAL A 312 -17.47 -19.12 29.16
N ARG A 313 -17.19 -18.25 30.12
CA ARG A 313 -16.10 -18.45 31.10
C ARG A 313 -16.33 -19.62 32.05
N SER A 314 -17.57 -20.05 32.25
CA SER A 314 -17.88 -21.13 33.21
C SER A 314 -17.96 -22.49 32.55
N ASN A 315 -18.53 -22.56 31.34
CA ASN A 315 -18.94 -23.82 30.69
C ASN A 315 -18.28 -24.05 29.31
N HIS A 316 -17.58 -23.06 28.76
CA HIS A 316 -16.99 -23.12 27.41
C HIS A 316 -15.52 -22.68 27.34
N ARG A 317 -14.79 -22.80 28.45
CA ARG A 317 -13.35 -22.45 28.51
C ARG A 317 -12.52 -23.29 27.53
N ASP A 318 -12.80 -24.59 27.48
CA ASP A 318 -12.16 -25.52 26.54
C ASP A 318 -12.37 -25.15 25.08
N ASP A 319 -13.56 -24.65 24.73
CA ASP A 319 -13.90 -24.21 23.38
C ASP A 319 -13.08 -22.96 23.03
N ILE A 320 -13.01 -21.95 23.91
CA ILE A 320 -12.16 -20.76 23.70
C ILE A 320 -10.69 -21.15 23.55
N ALA A 321 -10.17 -22.03 24.41
CA ALA A 321 -8.80 -22.50 24.31
C ALA A 321 -8.53 -23.26 23.00
N ASN A 322 -9.49 -24.07 22.53
CA ASN A 322 -9.43 -24.70 21.21
C ASN A 322 -9.41 -23.68 20.07
N TYR A 323 -10.24 -22.64 20.14
CA TYR A 323 -10.28 -21.61 19.09
C TYR A 323 -8.99 -20.79 19.06
N ILE A 324 -8.41 -20.46 20.22
CA ILE A 324 -7.09 -19.80 20.29
C ILE A 324 -6.01 -20.72 19.73
N ASP A 325 -5.99 -22.00 20.11
CA ASP A 325 -5.05 -22.99 19.58
C ASP A 325 -5.13 -23.11 18.06
N GLN A 326 -6.34 -23.24 17.51
CA GLN A 326 -6.57 -23.29 16.06
C GLN A 326 -6.19 -21.99 15.37
N THR A 327 -6.42 -20.84 16.02
CA THR A 327 -6.06 -19.52 15.48
C THR A 327 -4.55 -19.38 15.40
N LEU A 328 -3.82 -19.68 16.49
CA LEU A 328 -2.37 -19.63 16.49
C LEU A 328 -1.78 -20.69 15.56
N THR A 329 -2.38 -21.88 15.49
CA THR A 329 -1.96 -22.91 14.55
C THR A 329 -2.17 -22.47 13.11
N GLU A 330 -3.32 -21.90 12.76
CA GLU A 330 -3.56 -21.33 11.43
C GLU A 330 -2.60 -20.18 11.14
N TYR A 331 -2.44 -19.25 12.08
CA TYR A 331 -1.54 -18.11 11.95
C TYR A 331 -0.11 -18.59 11.68
N PHE A 332 0.45 -19.45 12.54
CA PHE A 332 1.82 -19.95 12.39
C PHE A 332 1.97 -20.99 11.28
N SER A 333 0.94 -21.74 10.89
CA SER A 333 1.00 -22.67 9.74
C SER A 333 0.86 -21.94 8.39
N GLN A 334 0.15 -20.81 8.32
CA GLN A 334 0.22 -19.92 7.16
C GLN A 334 1.62 -19.31 6.97
N THR A 335 2.44 -19.27 8.04
CA THR A 335 3.87 -18.88 7.95
C THR A 335 4.80 -19.98 7.42
N ALA A 336 4.31 -21.22 7.31
CA ALA A 336 5.01 -22.36 6.75
C ALA A 336 4.37 -22.75 5.41
N ASN A 337 4.88 -22.20 4.30
CA ASN A 337 4.50 -22.69 2.97
C ASN A 337 5.11 -24.08 2.74
N PRO A 338 4.39 -25.01 2.09
CA PRO A 338 4.91 -26.32 1.73
C PRO A 338 5.54 -26.38 0.33
N PHE A 339 6.05 -25.29 -0.28
CA PHE A 339 6.83 -25.53 -1.49
C PHE A 339 8.14 -26.20 -1.05
N HIS A 340 8.36 -27.41 -1.50
CA HIS A 340 9.69 -27.97 -1.51
C HIS A 340 9.91 -28.54 -2.89
N SER A 341 10.68 -27.82 -3.70
CA SER A 341 11.79 -28.46 -4.43
C SER A 341 12.72 -27.52 -5.20
N ASN A 342 12.45 -26.21 -5.38
CA ASN A 342 13.19 -25.39 -6.36
C ASN A 342 13.45 -23.91 -5.93
N THR A 343 14.37 -23.63 -5.00
CA THR A 343 14.80 -22.24 -4.67
C THR A 343 15.82 -21.74 -5.69
N LEU A 344 15.61 -20.56 -6.30
CA LEU A 344 16.55 -19.94 -7.22
C LEU A 344 17.77 -19.39 -6.50
N LEU A 345 18.95 -19.75 -7.02
CA LEU A 345 20.23 -19.22 -6.55
C LEU A 345 20.53 -17.88 -7.23
N GLY A 346 20.67 -16.83 -6.44
CA GLY A 346 21.06 -15.50 -6.89
C GLY A 346 22.26 -14.95 -6.13
N ILE A 347 22.90 -13.93 -6.71
CA ILE A 347 24.00 -13.21 -6.06
C ILE A 347 24.11 -11.77 -6.59
N TYR A 348 24.51 -10.85 -5.72
CA TYR A 348 25.08 -9.55 -6.08
C TYR A 348 26.60 -9.61 -5.89
N HIS A 349 27.39 -9.48 -6.96
CA HIS A 349 28.87 -9.54 -6.90
C HIS A 349 29.52 -8.15 -6.72
N GLY A 350 28.75 -7.06 -6.67
CA GLY A 350 29.31 -5.71 -6.51
C GLY A 350 29.86 -5.05 -7.78
N ASN A 351 30.06 -5.82 -8.87
CA ASN A 351 30.55 -5.32 -10.16
C ASN A 351 29.42 -4.96 -11.15
N GLN A 352 28.15 -5.01 -10.72
CA GLN A 352 26.97 -4.61 -11.50
C GLN A 352 26.83 -5.28 -12.88
N GLY A 353 27.45 -6.44 -13.13
CA GLY A 353 27.43 -7.10 -14.45
C GLY A 353 28.38 -6.51 -15.49
N TRP A 354 29.29 -5.61 -15.09
CA TRP A 354 30.30 -5.02 -15.98
C TRP A 354 31.36 -6.01 -16.45
N PHE A 355 31.82 -6.88 -15.54
CA PHE A 355 32.89 -7.83 -15.80
C PHE A 355 32.38 -9.24 -15.48
N ILE A 356 32.06 -10.01 -16.52
CA ILE A 356 31.50 -11.35 -16.34
C ILE A 356 32.51 -12.33 -15.75
N ASP A 357 33.82 -12.07 -15.94
CA ASP A 357 34.89 -12.93 -15.46
C ASP A 357 34.85 -13.13 -13.94
N ASP A 358 34.56 -12.08 -13.15
CA ASP A 358 34.46 -12.18 -11.69
C ASP A 358 33.30 -13.10 -11.26
N ILE A 359 32.15 -12.96 -11.93
CA ILE A 359 30.97 -13.79 -11.69
C ILE A 359 31.29 -15.26 -12.05
N THR A 360 31.94 -15.51 -13.19
CA THR A 360 32.31 -16.87 -13.59
C THR A 360 33.37 -17.49 -12.66
N ALA A 361 34.27 -16.68 -12.09
CA ALA A 361 35.24 -17.13 -11.11
C ALA A 361 34.56 -17.58 -9.81
N LEU A 362 33.57 -16.81 -9.32
CA LEU A 362 32.75 -17.18 -8.17
C LEU A 362 31.93 -18.45 -8.45
N GLU A 363 31.27 -18.52 -9.61
CA GLU A 363 30.48 -19.69 -10.05
C GLU A 363 31.33 -20.96 -10.13
N ALA A 364 32.58 -20.83 -10.61
CA ALA A 364 33.55 -21.91 -10.62
C ALA A 364 33.97 -22.33 -9.20
N TRP A 365 34.19 -21.39 -8.29
CA TRP A 365 34.54 -21.67 -6.89
C TRP A 365 33.41 -22.40 -6.14
N GLN A 366 32.15 -21.96 -6.30
CA GLN A 366 31.00 -22.62 -5.70
C GLN A 366 30.52 -23.87 -6.45
N GLU A 367 31.10 -24.13 -7.63
CA GLU A 367 30.79 -25.25 -8.55
C GLU A 367 29.30 -25.30 -8.95
N LYS A 368 28.66 -24.14 -9.01
CA LYS A 368 27.25 -24.01 -9.37
C LYS A 368 26.99 -22.63 -9.97
N LYS A 369 26.28 -22.61 -11.09
CA LYS A 369 25.91 -21.38 -11.78
C LYS A 369 24.78 -20.67 -11.03
N ASN A 370 24.84 -19.35 -10.90
CA ASN A 370 23.73 -18.60 -10.35
C ASN A 370 22.58 -18.56 -11.37
N ALA A 371 21.34 -18.75 -10.94
CA ALA A 371 20.18 -18.54 -11.78
C ALA A 371 19.95 -17.05 -12.03
N VAL A 372 20.13 -16.23 -10.98
CA VAL A 372 19.83 -14.80 -10.98
C VAL A 372 21.09 -14.01 -10.65
N ILE A 373 21.31 -12.89 -11.33
CA ILE A 373 22.35 -11.92 -10.94
C ILE A 373 21.68 -10.58 -10.66
N THR A 374 21.87 -10.09 -9.43
CA THR A 374 21.34 -8.81 -8.98
C THR A 374 22.24 -7.67 -9.42
N LEU A 375 21.64 -6.57 -9.91
CA LEU A 375 22.30 -5.29 -10.19
C LEU A 375 21.43 -4.13 -9.73
N PHE A 376 22.04 -2.97 -9.53
CA PHE A 376 21.37 -1.73 -9.12
C PHE A 376 21.44 -0.71 -10.26
N ALA A 377 20.31 -0.08 -10.55
CA ALA A 377 20.18 0.98 -11.54
C ALA A 377 19.41 2.15 -10.91
N ASN A 378 19.71 3.38 -11.33
CA ASN A 378 19.02 4.58 -10.85
C ASN A 378 18.26 5.32 -11.96
N PHE A 379 17.50 6.35 -11.58
CA PHE A 379 16.77 7.23 -12.50
C PHE A 379 17.70 8.26 -13.15
N ASN A 380 18.72 7.74 -13.83
CA ASN A 380 19.73 8.53 -14.50
C ASN A 380 19.82 8.18 -15.99
N PRO A 381 19.49 9.11 -16.90
CA PRO A 381 19.68 8.94 -18.34
C PRO A 381 21.11 8.54 -18.74
N ASP A 382 22.14 8.99 -18.00
CA ASP A 382 23.53 8.65 -18.31
C ASP A 382 23.87 7.18 -17.98
N GLN A 383 23.18 6.57 -17.00
CA GLN A 383 23.38 5.16 -16.65
C GLN A 383 22.52 4.22 -17.49
N GLN A 384 21.35 4.67 -17.96
CA GLN A 384 20.41 3.90 -18.79
C GLN A 384 21.10 3.20 -19.97
N ASN A 385 21.93 3.93 -20.73
CA ASN A 385 22.64 3.37 -21.87
C ASN A 385 23.51 2.16 -21.47
N ASN A 386 24.21 2.23 -20.34
CA ASN A 386 25.12 1.16 -19.89
C ASN A 386 24.35 -0.09 -19.46
N VAL A 387 23.19 0.08 -18.83
CA VAL A 387 22.30 -1.01 -18.44
C VAL A 387 21.93 -1.86 -19.65
N PHE A 388 21.41 -1.21 -20.71
CA PHE A 388 20.88 -1.92 -21.88
C PHE A 388 21.95 -2.35 -22.90
N THR A 389 23.08 -1.64 -22.99
CA THR A 389 24.12 -1.96 -23.98
C THR A 389 25.22 -2.88 -23.46
N HIS A 390 25.42 -2.97 -22.14
CA HIS A 390 26.50 -3.75 -21.54
C HIS A 390 26.00 -4.71 -20.45
N GLN A 391 25.38 -4.21 -19.39
CA GLN A 391 25.13 -5.00 -18.18
C GLN A 391 24.11 -6.12 -18.43
N LEU A 392 22.90 -5.79 -18.91
CA LEU A 392 21.87 -6.80 -19.19
C LEU A 392 22.29 -7.81 -20.27
N PRO A 393 22.87 -7.40 -21.41
CA PRO A 393 23.39 -8.35 -22.40
C PRO A 393 24.48 -9.27 -21.83
N ASN A 394 25.41 -8.78 -21.02
CA ASN A 394 26.47 -9.62 -20.42
C ASN A 394 25.89 -10.72 -19.54
N LEU A 395 24.95 -10.36 -18.65
CA LEU A 395 24.30 -11.31 -17.75
C LEU A 395 23.47 -12.34 -18.53
N TRP A 396 22.67 -11.88 -19.48
CA TRP A 396 21.83 -12.76 -20.29
C TRP A 396 22.66 -13.71 -21.16
N ASN A 397 23.72 -13.21 -21.80
CA ASN A 397 24.61 -14.03 -22.63
C ASN A 397 25.43 -15.03 -21.80
N ASN A 398 25.70 -14.72 -20.53
CA ASN A 398 26.23 -15.72 -19.61
C ASN A 398 25.16 -16.73 -19.19
N GLY A 399 23.88 -16.55 -19.51
CA GLY A 399 22.80 -17.46 -19.14
C GLY A 399 22.33 -17.27 -17.69
N ASN A 400 22.40 -16.04 -17.17
CA ASN A 400 21.75 -15.65 -15.92
C ASN A 400 20.52 -14.77 -16.22
N ILE A 401 19.51 -14.80 -15.35
CA ILE A 401 18.39 -13.84 -15.38
C ILE A 401 18.79 -12.59 -14.60
N PRO A 402 18.71 -11.39 -15.18
CA PRO A 402 18.92 -10.15 -14.44
C PRO A 402 17.82 -9.90 -13.41
N LEU A 403 18.20 -9.57 -12.17
CA LEU A 403 17.32 -8.90 -11.19
C LEU A 403 17.78 -7.46 -11.06
N ILE A 404 16.93 -6.52 -11.47
CA ILE A 404 17.24 -5.09 -11.44
C ILE A 404 16.62 -4.49 -10.19
N SER A 405 17.45 -4.10 -9.22
CA SER A 405 17.08 -3.20 -8.14
C SER A 405 17.04 -1.79 -8.69
N TRP A 406 15.84 -1.27 -8.99
CA TRP A 406 15.67 0.02 -9.64
C TRP A 406 15.33 1.09 -8.61
N GLU A 407 16.26 2.03 -8.44
CA GLU A 407 16.25 3.05 -7.39
C GLU A 407 15.85 4.41 -7.98
N PRO A 408 14.79 5.07 -7.47
CA PRO A 408 14.37 6.40 -7.90
C PRO A 408 15.34 7.57 -7.61
N TYR A 409 16.66 7.32 -7.61
CA TYR A 409 17.67 8.35 -7.36
C TYR A 409 17.91 9.27 -8.58
N LEU A 410 17.79 10.57 -8.37
CA LEU A 410 18.05 11.65 -9.33
C LEU A 410 19.44 12.31 -9.12
N GLN A 411 20.11 12.74 -10.21
CA GLN A 411 21.47 13.32 -10.13
C GLN A 411 21.57 14.84 -9.96
N ALA A 412 20.58 15.63 -10.41
CA ALA A 412 20.82 17.07 -10.63
C ALA A 412 20.81 17.94 -9.36
N THR A 413 20.08 17.55 -8.32
CA THR A 413 19.84 18.38 -7.11
C THR A 413 19.75 17.58 -5.79
N GLY A 414 20.05 16.28 -5.82
CA GLY A 414 19.60 15.34 -4.80
C GLY A 414 18.19 14.83 -5.11
N THR A 415 17.85 13.65 -4.58
CA THR A 415 16.51 13.07 -4.73
C THR A 415 15.65 13.65 -3.60
N PRO A 416 14.53 14.32 -3.92
CA PRO A 416 13.66 14.86 -2.89
C PRO A 416 12.93 13.73 -2.16
N ASP A 417 12.54 13.97 -0.91
CA ASP A 417 11.67 13.05 -0.15
C ASP A 417 10.22 13.05 -0.72
N SER A 418 9.94 13.84 -1.76
CA SER A 418 8.68 13.84 -2.52
C SER A 418 8.69 12.95 -3.77
N ILE A 419 9.77 12.21 -4.03
CA ILE A 419 10.01 11.54 -5.31
C ILE A 419 8.85 10.65 -5.77
N GLU A 420 8.15 9.98 -4.86
CA GLU A 420 6.99 9.15 -5.19
C GLU A 420 5.84 9.98 -5.78
N ARG A 421 5.57 11.16 -5.22
CA ARG A 421 4.53 12.07 -5.70
C ARG A 421 4.92 12.71 -7.03
N ASP A 422 6.18 13.11 -7.17
CA ASP A 422 6.70 13.68 -8.42
C ASP A 422 6.56 12.67 -9.57
N ILE A 423 6.81 11.38 -9.31
CA ILE A 423 6.57 10.31 -10.28
C ILE A 423 5.07 10.17 -10.60
N VAL A 424 4.18 10.15 -9.60
CA VAL A 424 2.73 10.03 -9.80
C VAL A 424 2.14 11.21 -10.56
N ASN A 425 2.69 12.41 -10.36
CA ASN A 425 2.30 13.62 -11.09
C ASN A 425 2.74 13.60 -12.57
N GLY A 426 3.51 12.59 -12.98
CA GLY A 426 4.01 12.43 -14.34
C GLY A 426 5.29 13.21 -14.64
N ASP A 427 5.92 13.85 -13.64
CA ASP A 427 7.11 14.69 -13.84
C ASP A 427 8.31 13.89 -14.39
N HIS A 428 8.29 12.56 -14.19
CA HIS A 428 9.31 11.63 -14.65
C HIS A 428 8.86 10.71 -15.80
N ASP A 429 7.63 10.87 -16.31
CA ASP A 429 7.06 9.95 -17.30
C ASP A 429 7.85 9.92 -18.61
N ILE A 430 8.44 11.04 -19.04
CA ILE A 430 9.29 11.07 -20.24
C ILE A 430 10.49 10.13 -20.07
N TYR A 431 11.14 10.16 -18.90
CA TYR A 431 12.25 9.28 -18.58
C TYR A 431 11.80 7.82 -18.45
N LEU A 432 10.70 7.58 -17.72
CA LEU A 432 10.14 6.24 -17.52
C LEU A 432 9.76 5.60 -18.85
N ASN A 433 9.03 6.29 -19.72
CA ASN A 433 8.65 5.80 -21.05
C ASN A 433 9.88 5.46 -21.90
N SER A 434 10.93 6.28 -21.85
CA SER A 434 12.20 6.03 -22.54
C SER A 434 12.89 4.76 -22.02
N TRP A 435 13.04 4.65 -20.70
CA TRP A 435 13.71 3.51 -20.07
C TRP A 435 12.95 2.20 -20.31
N ILE A 436 11.62 2.22 -20.18
CA ILE A 436 10.75 1.05 -20.38
C ILE A 436 10.73 0.64 -21.86
N SER A 437 10.83 1.59 -22.80
CA SER A 437 10.99 1.30 -24.22
C SER A 437 12.31 0.57 -24.52
N ASP A 438 13.42 1.02 -23.95
CA ASP A 438 14.72 0.34 -24.08
C ASP A 438 14.69 -1.05 -23.45
N LEU A 439 13.99 -1.20 -22.32
CA LEU A 439 13.76 -2.50 -21.72
C LEU A 439 12.95 -3.41 -22.66
N LYS A 440 11.86 -2.91 -23.26
CA LYS A 440 11.06 -3.69 -24.22
C LYS A 440 11.92 -4.18 -25.39
N ILE A 441 12.81 -3.33 -25.92
CA ILE A 441 13.76 -3.70 -26.97
C ILE A 441 14.70 -4.82 -26.50
N PHE A 442 15.22 -4.74 -25.28
CA PHE A 442 16.02 -5.83 -24.71
C PHE A 442 15.19 -7.11 -24.54
N LEU A 443 13.93 -7.00 -24.11
CA LEU A 443 13.03 -8.13 -23.89
C LEU A 443 12.62 -8.83 -25.19
N SER A 444 12.51 -8.13 -26.31
CA SER A 444 12.19 -8.72 -27.63
C SER A 444 13.24 -9.68 -28.19
N GLY A 445 14.28 -10.01 -27.43
CA GLY A 445 15.24 -11.05 -27.82
C GLY A 445 16.03 -10.76 -29.10
N PRO A 446 16.72 -11.78 -29.64
CA PRO A 446 17.49 -11.68 -30.87
C PRO A 446 16.67 -11.41 -32.14
N ASP A 447 15.42 -11.88 -32.21
CA ASP A 447 14.55 -11.67 -33.37
C ASP A 447 13.95 -10.25 -33.46
N SER A 448 14.12 -9.45 -32.38
CA SER A 448 13.63 -8.07 -32.25
C SER A 448 12.11 -7.95 -32.37
N THR A 449 11.37 -9.04 -32.19
CA THR A 449 9.92 -9.10 -32.27
C THR A 449 9.36 -9.45 -30.89
N PHE A 450 8.63 -8.53 -30.29
CA PHE A 450 8.06 -8.74 -28.96
C PHE A 450 6.90 -9.75 -29.00
N ASN A 451 6.72 -10.54 -27.94
CA ASN A 451 5.73 -11.62 -27.79
C ASN A 451 6.01 -12.86 -28.65
N THR A 452 7.28 -13.23 -28.81
CA THR A 452 7.70 -14.42 -29.55
C THR A 452 8.34 -15.49 -28.65
N ALA A 453 8.87 -16.54 -29.27
CA ALA A 453 9.40 -17.69 -28.54
C ALA A 453 10.71 -17.38 -27.79
N ASP A 454 11.50 -16.42 -28.28
CA ASP A 454 12.86 -16.07 -27.85
C ASP A 454 12.97 -14.80 -27.00
N ASP A 455 11.82 -14.23 -26.59
CA ASP A 455 11.78 -13.12 -25.64
C ASP A 455 12.62 -13.40 -24.37
N ARG A 456 13.33 -12.37 -23.91
CA ARG A 456 14.10 -12.37 -22.67
C ARG A 456 13.21 -12.09 -21.47
N ARG A 457 13.74 -12.32 -20.26
CA ARG A 457 13.03 -12.14 -18.99
C ARG A 457 13.89 -11.43 -17.95
N ILE A 458 13.26 -10.68 -17.05
CA ILE A 458 13.93 -10.07 -15.89
C ILE A 458 13.06 -10.14 -14.64
N TYR A 459 13.70 -10.02 -13.48
CA TYR A 459 13.03 -9.60 -12.25
C TYR A 459 13.27 -8.10 -12.04
N LEU A 460 12.24 -7.38 -11.62
CA LEU A 460 12.32 -5.94 -11.34
C LEU A 460 11.97 -5.69 -9.87
N ARG A 461 12.88 -5.07 -9.14
CA ARG A 461 12.75 -4.74 -7.72
C ARG A 461 12.82 -3.21 -7.55
N LEU A 462 11.69 -2.55 -7.75
CA LEU A 462 11.55 -1.10 -7.67
C LEU A 462 11.54 -0.61 -6.22
N ALA A 463 12.23 0.48 -5.92
CA ALA A 463 12.09 1.25 -4.67
C ALA A 463 12.02 0.38 -3.39
N HIS A 464 13.01 -0.50 -3.22
CA HIS A 464 13.11 -1.46 -2.13
C HIS A 464 13.33 -0.81 -0.75
N GLU A 465 13.10 -1.59 0.31
CA GLU A 465 13.30 -1.21 1.73
C GLU A 465 12.55 0.06 2.18
N MET A 466 11.37 0.31 1.59
CA MET A 466 10.51 1.46 1.89
C MET A 466 10.05 1.56 3.36
N ASN A 467 10.05 0.45 4.11
CA ASN A 467 9.77 0.41 5.55
C ASN A 467 10.99 0.77 6.43
N GLY A 468 12.10 1.20 5.81
CA GLY A 468 13.27 1.77 6.48
C GLY A 468 13.15 3.29 6.73
N ASN A 469 14.30 3.94 6.93
CA ASN A 469 14.37 5.41 7.07
C ASN A 469 15.60 6.04 6.39
N TRP A 470 16.25 5.29 5.49
CA TRP A 470 17.50 5.67 4.83
C TRP A 470 17.33 5.97 3.34
N TYR A 471 16.16 5.66 2.76
CA TYR A 471 15.82 5.96 1.37
C TYR A 471 14.85 7.14 1.27
N PRO A 472 14.96 8.00 0.24
CA PRO A 472 14.03 9.12 0.01
C PRO A 472 12.58 8.69 -0.24
N TRP A 473 12.37 7.43 -0.67
CA TRP A 473 11.05 6.85 -0.87
C TRP A 473 10.52 6.06 0.34
N SER A 474 11.06 6.36 1.53
CA SER A 474 10.55 5.87 2.81
C SER A 474 9.78 7.00 3.47
N ALA A 475 8.56 6.77 3.95
CA ALA A 475 7.79 7.82 4.63
C ALA A 475 8.44 8.19 5.98
N VAL A 476 9.38 9.14 5.94
CA VAL A 476 10.17 9.61 7.08
C VAL A 476 9.57 10.87 7.68
N ASN A 477 8.98 11.73 6.85
CA ASN A 477 8.43 13.02 7.25
C ASN A 477 6.90 12.98 7.39
N ALA A 478 6.33 14.00 8.04
CA ALA A 478 4.89 14.07 8.32
C ALA A 478 4.01 14.25 7.06
N ASP A 479 4.62 14.70 5.96
CA ASP A 479 3.96 14.98 4.68
C ASP A 479 4.12 13.84 3.66
N GLU A 480 4.73 12.72 4.07
CA GLU A 480 4.89 11.50 3.28
C GLU A 480 4.01 10.38 3.85
N SER A 481 3.46 9.57 2.96
CA SER A 481 2.61 8.46 3.34
C SER A 481 2.96 7.19 2.57
N PRO A 482 2.72 6.00 3.16
CA PRO A 482 2.78 4.74 2.42
C PRO A 482 1.87 4.72 1.17
N GLN A 483 0.83 5.57 1.13
CA GLN A 483 -0.04 5.73 -0.03
C GLN A 483 0.68 6.37 -1.22
N ASP A 484 1.60 7.30 -1.00
CA ASP A 484 2.40 7.92 -2.06
C ASP A 484 3.28 6.86 -2.74
N TYR A 485 3.91 5.98 -1.94
CA TYR A 485 4.66 4.84 -2.43
C TYR A 485 3.78 3.86 -3.25
N ILE A 486 2.59 3.52 -2.75
CA ILE A 486 1.65 2.64 -3.47
C ILE A 486 1.25 3.27 -4.81
N ALA A 487 0.95 4.56 -4.83
CA ALA A 487 0.58 5.27 -6.05
C ALA A 487 1.73 5.28 -7.07
N MET A 488 2.95 5.58 -6.63
CA MET A 488 4.15 5.51 -7.49
C MET A 488 4.35 4.10 -8.07
N TRP A 489 4.25 3.07 -7.23
CA TRP A 489 4.39 1.68 -7.66
C TRP A 489 3.39 1.33 -8.77
N ARG A 490 2.10 1.63 -8.54
CA ARG A 490 1.02 1.34 -9.49
C ARG A 490 1.19 2.12 -10.78
N HIS A 491 1.51 3.41 -10.69
CA HIS A 491 1.75 4.27 -11.86
C HIS A 491 2.85 3.69 -12.77
N ILE A 492 4.01 3.35 -12.23
CA ILE A 492 5.10 2.77 -13.05
C ILE A 492 4.68 1.40 -13.61
N HIS A 493 4.02 0.55 -12.83
CA HIS A 493 3.51 -0.74 -13.30
C HIS A 493 2.49 -0.59 -14.45
N ASP A 494 1.61 0.42 -14.37
CA ASP A 494 0.60 0.70 -15.38
C ASP A 494 1.24 1.18 -16.70
N ILE A 495 2.38 1.88 -16.65
CA ILE A 495 3.16 2.21 -17.86
C ILE A 495 3.69 0.93 -18.52
N PHE A 496 4.21 -0.04 -17.77
CA PHE A 496 4.63 -1.34 -18.33
C PHE A 496 3.46 -2.06 -19.00
N THR A 497 2.32 -2.10 -18.31
CA THR A 497 1.09 -2.74 -18.80
C THR A 497 0.57 -2.06 -20.07
N GLY A 498 0.57 -0.72 -20.10
CA GLY A 498 0.21 0.07 -21.28
C GLY A 498 1.16 -0.08 -22.46
N MET A 499 2.38 -0.58 -22.22
CA MET A 499 3.34 -0.98 -23.25
C MET A 499 3.31 -2.49 -23.55
N ASP A 500 2.26 -3.22 -23.17
CA ASP A 500 2.08 -4.66 -23.36
C ASP A 500 3.16 -5.53 -22.68
N ILE A 501 3.91 -5.00 -21.71
CA ILE A 501 4.92 -5.76 -20.97
C ILE A 501 4.25 -6.45 -19.79
N GLY A 502 3.99 -7.75 -19.92
CA GLY A 502 3.32 -8.54 -18.89
C GLY A 502 4.24 -9.40 -18.03
N LYS A 503 3.63 -10.13 -17.09
CA LYS A 503 4.30 -11.04 -16.13
C LYS A 503 5.20 -12.12 -16.76
N ASN A 504 5.01 -12.41 -18.06
CA ASN A 504 5.79 -13.39 -18.80
C ASN A 504 7.19 -12.88 -19.21
N HIS A 505 7.40 -11.57 -19.11
CA HIS A 505 8.65 -10.88 -19.44
C HIS A 505 9.29 -10.25 -18.19
N VAL A 506 8.48 -9.61 -17.35
CA VAL A 506 8.92 -8.90 -16.16
C VAL A 506 8.13 -9.40 -14.97
N GLN A 507 8.81 -9.92 -13.95
CA GLN A 507 8.20 -10.22 -12.66
C GLN A 507 8.59 -9.18 -11.61
N TRP A 508 7.57 -8.59 -10.97
CA TRP A 508 7.71 -7.51 -10.00
C TRP A 508 7.96 -8.04 -8.58
N ILE A 509 9.08 -7.61 -7.97
CA ILE A 509 9.46 -7.96 -6.61
C ILE A 509 9.26 -6.75 -5.70
N TRP A 510 8.19 -6.77 -4.88
CA TRP A 510 7.96 -5.77 -3.84
C TRP A 510 8.78 -6.14 -2.60
N SER A 511 9.87 -5.42 -2.35
CA SER A 511 10.92 -5.82 -1.40
C SER A 511 11.06 -4.90 -0.21
N THR A 512 11.10 -5.48 0.99
CA THR A 512 11.02 -4.77 2.27
C THR A 512 12.31 -4.99 3.06
N SER A 513 12.65 -4.09 3.98
CA SER A 513 13.61 -4.38 5.05
C SER A 513 13.00 -5.42 5.99
N ALA A 514 13.84 -6.30 6.55
CA ALA A 514 13.42 -7.29 7.54
C ALA A 514 13.00 -6.68 8.89
N THR A 515 13.19 -5.38 9.07
CA THR A 515 12.82 -4.64 10.28
C THR A 515 12.19 -3.31 9.90
N ASP A 516 11.02 -3.01 10.47
CA ASP A 516 10.39 -1.70 10.37
C ASP A 516 11.15 -0.68 11.22
N HIS A 517 11.50 0.46 10.65
CA HIS A 517 12.21 1.51 11.39
C HIS A 517 11.22 2.57 11.92
N ASN A 518 11.18 2.79 13.24
CA ASN A 518 10.25 3.70 13.95
C ASN A 518 8.77 3.42 13.63
N ALA A 519 8.14 2.52 14.40
CA ALA A 519 6.77 2.06 14.17
C ALA A 519 5.76 3.22 14.00
N TYR A 520 5.02 3.14 12.88
CA TYR A 520 4.06 4.11 12.31
C TYR A 520 4.66 5.44 11.77
N PRO A 521 4.44 5.79 10.47
CA PRO A 521 3.65 5.08 9.45
C PRO A 521 4.38 3.93 8.75
N ARG A 522 5.63 3.63 9.13
CA ARG A 522 6.58 2.75 8.40
C ARG A 522 6.35 1.24 8.55
N MET A 523 5.12 0.79 8.75
CA MET A 523 4.82 -0.64 8.83
C MET A 523 4.67 -1.21 7.42
N VAL A 524 5.30 -2.35 7.18
CA VAL A 524 5.34 -2.99 5.85
C VAL A 524 3.96 -3.20 5.22
N GLU A 525 2.94 -3.51 6.03
CA GLU A 525 1.56 -3.73 5.60
C GLU A 525 0.95 -2.51 4.91
N HIS A 526 1.42 -1.29 5.22
CA HIS A 526 0.88 -0.06 4.66
C HIS A 526 1.42 0.28 3.27
N TYR A 527 2.51 -0.34 2.85
CA TYR A 527 3.17 -0.07 1.57
C TYR A 527 2.76 -1.06 0.47
N TYR A 528 1.94 -2.05 0.78
CA TYR A 528 1.63 -3.12 -0.17
C TYR A 528 0.71 -2.63 -1.29
N PRO A 529 1.15 -2.67 -2.56
CA PRO A 529 0.38 -2.09 -3.66
C PRO A 529 -0.75 -3.01 -4.17
N GLY A 530 -0.83 -4.26 -3.70
CA GLY A 530 -1.87 -5.23 -4.04
C GLY A 530 -1.37 -6.40 -4.90
N ASP A 531 -2.06 -7.55 -4.82
CA ASP A 531 -1.70 -8.80 -5.50
C ASP A 531 -1.65 -8.68 -7.04
N GLU A 532 -2.37 -7.71 -7.61
CA GLU A 532 -2.43 -7.44 -9.06
C GLU A 532 -1.18 -6.71 -9.59
N TYR A 533 -0.41 -6.06 -8.70
CA TYR A 533 0.78 -5.26 -9.03
C TYR A 533 2.10 -5.92 -8.59
N VAL A 534 2.04 -7.12 -8.01
CA VAL A 534 3.18 -7.80 -7.36
C VAL A 534 3.21 -9.27 -7.75
N ASP A 535 4.38 -9.75 -8.18
CA ASP A 535 4.62 -11.16 -8.47
C ASP A 535 5.37 -11.85 -7.31
N TRP A 536 6.23 -11.14 -6.59
CA TRP A 536 7.04 -11.66 -5.47
C TRP A 536 7.05 -10.73 -4.26
N LEU A 537 7.07 -11.32 -3.07
CA LEU A 537 7.31 -10.63 -1.80
C LEU A 537 8.79 -10.74 -1.46
N GLY A 538 9.51 -9.63 -1.54
CA GLY A 538 10.93 -9.54 -1.26
C GLY A 538 11.24 -9.12 0.16
N VAL A 539 12.38 -9.58 0.68
CA VAL A 539 12.93 -9.12 1.95
C VAL A 539 14.45 -9.02 1.94
N ASP A 540 14.95 -7.97 2.58
CA ASP A 540 16.36 -7.72 2.80
C ASP A 540 16.70 -7.81 4.28
N GLY A 541 17.73 -8.60 4.63
CA GLY A 541 18.04 -8.85 6.03
C GLY A 541 19.46 -9.36 6.25
N TYR A 542 20.12 -8.81 7.28
CA TYR A 542 21.54 -9.05 7.54
C TYR A 542 21.81 -9.55 8.95
N GLY A 543 22.70 -10.55 9.07
CA GLY A 543 23.24 -11.04 10.33
C GLY A 543 24.21 -10.03 10.96
N ARG A 544 23.66 -9.03 11.66
CA ARG A 544 24.39 -7.98 12.39
C ARG A 544 24.58 -8.32 13.89
N LYS A 545 25.49 -7.63 14.58
CA LYS A 545 25.61 -7.66 16.05
C LYS A 545 24.60 -6.70 16.70
N THR A 546 24.15 -7.02 17.92
CA THR A 546 23.60 -6.01 18.84
C THR A 546 24.75 -5.13 19.36
N SER A 547 24.46 -3.87 19.75
CA SER A 547 25.43 -2.80 20.11
C SER A 547 26.76 -3.27 20.74
N ASP A 548 27.86 -2.57 20.43
CA ASP A 548 29.31 -2.84 20.60
C ASP A 548 29.87 -3.48 21.90
N THR A 549 29.05 -4.08 22.76
CA THR A 549 29.45 -4.87 23.92
C THR A 549 29.06 -6.34 23.75
N ASN A 550 30.03 -7.17 23.39
CA ASN A 550 30.12 -8.62 23.67
C ASN A 550 28.93 -9.55 23.31
N SER A 551 28.20 -9.28 22.24
CA SER A 551 27.07 -10.13 21.78
C SER A 551 27.32 -10.81 20.41
N SER A 552 26.74 -12.00 20.25
CA SER A 552 26.81 -12.87 19.06
C SER A 552 26.04 -12.31 17.85
N VAL A 553 26.35 -12.79 16.64
CA VAL A 553 25.59 -12.43 15.42
C VAL A 553 24.10 -12.83 15.54
N ARG A 554 23.17 -11.94 15.12
CA ARG A 554 21.73 -12.26 15.04
C ARG A 554 21.50 -13.41 14.06
N MET A 555 21.02 -14.54 14.57
CA MET A 555 20.73 -15.74 13.77
C MET A 555 19.57 -15.51 12.78
N PRO A 556 19.47 -16.28 11.68
CA PRO A 556 18.43 -16.09 10.65
C PRO A 556 17.00 -16.02 11.19
N ALA A 557 16.64 -16.88 12.15
CA ALA A 557 15.32 -16.85 12.79
C ALA A 557 15.03 -15.52 13.53
N ARG A 558 16.05 -14.82 14.02
CA ARG A 558 15.92 -13.48 14.62
C ARG A 558 15.89 -12.37 13.57
N VAL A 559 16.50 -12.57 12.39
CA VAL A 559 16.50 -11.59 11.30
C VAL A 559 15.17 -11.65 10.56
N PHE A 560 14.73 -12.84 10.13
CA PHE A 560 13.60 -13.03 9.22
C PHE A 560 12.32 -13.52 9.91
N GLY A 561 12.41 -14.04 11.13
CA GLY A 561 11.27 -14.66 11.84
C GLY A 561 10.12 -13.70 12.16
N ASN A 562 10.34 -12.39 12.08
CA ASN A 562 9.29 -11.38 12.22
C ASN A 562 8.57 -11.09 10.89
N ILE A 563 9.36 -10.76 9.87
CA ILE A 563 8.86 -10.20 8.62
C ILE A 563 8.26 -11.27 7.69
N ILE A 564 8.84 -12.47 7.62
CA ILE A 564 8.35 -13.54 6.73
C ILE A 564 6.91 -13.94 7.05
N PRO A 565 6.54 -14.17 8.32
CA PRO A 565 5.13 -14.32 8.72
C PRO A 565 4.20 -13.20 8.24
N ARG A 566 4.62 -11.95 8.39
CA ARG A 566 3.81 -10.77 8.06
C ARG A 566 3.58 -10.64 6.57
N LEU A 567 4.63 -10.84 5.75
CA LEU A 567 4.50 -10.90 4.29
C LEU A 567 3.49 -11.96 3.84
N ARG A 568 3.46 -13.12 4.51
CA ARG A 568 2.51 -14.21 4.20
C ARG A 568 1.05 -13.90 4.56
N LEU A 569 0.82 -12.96 5.48
CA LEU A 569 -0.52 -12.45 5.77
C LEU A 569 -0.98 -11.43 4.73
N ILE A 570 -0.03 -10.62 4.23
CA ILE A 570 -0.27 -9.64 3.17
C ILE A 570 -0.69 -10.35 1.88
N SER A 571 0.06 -11.38 1.47
CA SER A 571 -0.19 -12.06 0.19
C SER A 571 0.33 -13.50 0.16
N LYS A 572 -0.20 -14.29 -0.78
CA LYS A 572 0.21 -15.70 -1.04
C LYS A 572 1.32 -15.83 -2.10
N LYS A 573 1.81 -14.71 -2.64
CA LYS A 573 2.89 -14.69 -3.65
C LYS A 573 4.18 -15.35 -3.14
N PRO A 574 5.03 -15.87 -4.04
CA PRO A 574 6.33 -16.43 -3.65
C PRO A 574 7.21 -15.40 -2.92
N ILE A 575 8.05 -15.89 -2.02
CA ILE A 575 8.94 -15.05 -1.21
C ILE A 575 10.37 -15.14 -1.73
N SER A 576 11.02 -13.99 -1.84
CA SER A 576 12.45 -13.87 -2.11
C SER A 576 13.19 -13.20 -0.96
N ILE A 577 14.38 -13.70 -0.64
CA ILE A 577 15.38 -12.94 0.14
C ILE A 577 16.30 -12.29 -0.89
N ASN A 578 16.09 -11.01 -1.18
CA ASN A 578 16.74 -10.31 -2.29
C ASN A 578 18.14 -9.81 -1.91
N GLU A 579 18.33 -9.49 -0.64
CA GLU A 579 19.65 -9.22 -0.07
C GLU A 579 19.84 -9.89 1.29
N THR A 580 20.99 -10.54 1.44
CA THR A 580 21.43 -11.02 2.74
C THR A 580 22.94 -11.18 2.83
N GLY A 581 23.44 -11.11 4.05
CA GLY A 581 24.85 -11.31 4.39
C GLY A 581 25.01 -11.45 5.90
N ALA A 582 26.15 -12.00 6.33
CA ALA A 582 26.49 -12.16 7.74
C ALA A 582 27.91 -11.68 8.05
N TYR A 583 28.08 -11.08 9.23
CA TYR A 583 29.31 -10.45 9.71
C TYR A 583 30.34 -11.48 10.24
N SER A 584 31.64 -11.24 10.02
CA SER A 584 32.73 -12.16 10.42
C SER A 584 34.08 -11.49 10.74
N ALA A 585 34.15 -10.47 11.61
CA ALA A 585 35.47 -9.89 11.96
C ALA A 585 36.47 -10.92 12.54
N ALA A 586 37.74 -10.78 12.15
CA ALA A 586 38.80 -11.79 12.26
C ALA A 586 38.93 -12.53 13.62
N GLY A 587 39.22 -13.84 13.54
CA GLY A 587 39.58 -14.70 14.67
C GLY A 587 38.48 -15.70 15.07
N THR A 588 37.60 -15.33 15.99
CA THR A 588 36.58 -16.21 16.59
C THR A 588 35.23 -16.22 15.84
N LEU A 589 34.94 -15.21 15.01
CA LEU A 589 33.61 -15.02 14.41
C LEU A 589 33.44 -15.70 13.04
N ILE A 590 34.50 -16.25 12.47
CA ILE A 590 34.42 -17.11 11.26
C ILE A 590 33.55 -18.35 11.55
N GLY A 591 33.70 -18.94 12.74
CA GLY A 591 32.85 -20.03 13.20
C GLY A 591 31.38 -19.62 13.34
N GLU A 592 31.11 -18.41 13.84
CA GLU A 592 29.74 -17.89 13.96
C GLU A 592 29.08 -17.63 12.61
N LYS A 593 29.80 -17.05 11.64
CA LYS A 593 29.28 -16.90 10.26
C LYS A 593 29.05 -18.25 9.60
N THR A 594 29.91 -19.24 9.85
CA THR A 594 29.70 -20.62 9.36
C THR A 594 28.41 -21.23 9.93
N VAL A 595 28.19 -21.12 11.24
CA VAL A 595 26.94 -21.58 11.89
C VAL A 595 25.73 -20.80 11.37
N TRP A 596 25.88 -19.49 11.14
CA TRP A 596 24.84 -18.66 10.57
C TRP A 596 24.44 -19.14 9.17
N LEU A 597 25.41 -19.44 8.31
CA LEU A 597 25.20 -19.98 6.96
C LEU A 597 24.43 -21.30 6.98
N GLU A 598 24.84 -22.25 7.84
CA GLU A 598 24.13 -23.53 8.01
C GLU A 598 22.67 -23.30 8.42
N LYS A 599 22.44 -22.43 9.41
CA LYS A 599 21.10 -22.06 9.87
C LYS A 599 20.31 -21.29 8.82
N PHE A 600 20.97 -20.53 7.97
CA PHE A 600 20.32 -19.74 6.92
C PHE A 600 19.75 -20.67 5.84
N PHE A 601 20.55 -21.59 5.31
CA PHE A 601 20.03 -22.57 4.34
C PHE A 601 18.96 -23.48 4.96
N ALA A 602 19.09 -23.84 6.24
CA ALA A 602 18.04 -24.55 6.97
C ALA A 602 16.75 -23.70 7.04
N TYR A 603 16.84 -22.43 7.41
CA TYR A 603 15.72 -21.49 7.49
C TYR A 603 15.05 -21.27 6.12
N VAL A 604 15.83 -21.02 5.07
CA VAL A 604 15.36 -20.89 3.68
C VAL A 604 14.55 -22.10 3.25
N LYS A 605 15.04 -23.29 3.59
CA LYS A 605 14.36 -24.55 3.31
C LYS A 605 13.08 -24.67 4.14
N GLU A 606 13.17 -24.51 5.47
CA GLU A 606 12.05 -24.66 6.42
C GLU A 606 10.90 -23.69 6.15
N HIS A 607 11.23 -22.44 5.79
CA HIS A 607 10.26 -21.39 5.52
C HIS A 607 9.94 -21.25 4.04
N ASN A 608 10.40 -22.19 3.21
CA ASN A 608 10.19 -22.22 1.77
C ASN A 608 10.32 -20.83 1.10
N ILE A 609 11.57 -20.39 1.01
CA ILE A 609 11.94 -19.18 0.28
C ILE A 609 12.32 -19.59 -1.16
N GLN A 610 11.69 -18.98 -2.16
CA GLN A 610 11.75 -19.41 -3.56
C GLN A 610 12.88 -18.74 -4.36
N LEU A 611 13.46 -17.64 -3.87
CA LEU A 611 14.66 -17.02 -4.43
C LEU A 611 15.53 -16.50 -3.30
N ILE A 612 16.84 -16.75 -3.36
CA ILE A 612 17.81 -16.16 -2.44
C ILE A 612 18.88 -15.42 -3.24
N SER A 613 19.28 -14.23 -2.81
CA SER A 613 20.36 -13.46 -3.41
C SER A 613 21.35 -13.01 -2.35
N TRP A 614 22.56 -13.57 -2.40
CA TRP A 614 23.62 -13.23 -1.46
C TRP A 614 24.30 -11.91 -1.85
N PHE A 615 24.57 -11.04 -0.87
CA PHE A 615 25.26 -9.78 -1.08
C PHE A 615 26.78 -9.98 -0.95
N ASN A 616 27.45 -10.36 -2.05
CA ASN A 616 28.89 -10.65 -2.09
C ASN A 616 29.71 -9.38 -2.34
N LYS A 617 29.75 -8.47 -1.36
CA LYS A 617 30.57 -7.26 -1.43
C LYS A 617 30.99 -6.81 -0.03
N ASP A 618 32.25 -6.43 0.12
CA ASP A 618 32.71 -5.76 1.32
C ASP A 618 32.39 -4.26 1.26
N LEU A 619 31.63 -3.77 2.24
CA LEU A 619 31.24 -2.37 2.39
C LEU A 619 31.33 -1.96 3.87
N GLU A 620 30.21 -1.67 4.52
CA GLU A 620 30.12 -1.29 5.94
C GLU A 620 30.59 -2.44 6.84
N LYS A 621 30.47 -3.68 6.35
CA LYS A 621 30.87 -4.94 6.98
C LYS A 621 31.38 -5.92 5.91
N ASP A 622 31.92 -7.04 6.38
CA ASP A 622 32.52 -8.11 5.57
C ASP A 622 31.48 -9.16 5.13
N TRP A 623 30.58 -8.75 4.24
CA TRP A 623 29.52 -9.63 3.73
C TRP A 623 30.04 -10.69 2.75
N ALA A 624 31.15 -10.40 2.06
CA ALA A 624 31.67 -11.26 1.02
C ALA A 624 32.01 -12.66 1.55
N ILE A 625 31.75 -13.66 0.70
CA ILE A 625 32.16 -15.05 0.87
C ILE A 625 33.30 -15.42 -0.08
N PHE A 626 33.46 -14.66 -1.18
CA PHE A 626 34.47 -14.83 -2.22
C PHE A 626 34.99 -13.46 -2.69
N ASP A 627 36.29 -13.36 -2.92
CA ASP A 627 37.00 -12.15 -3.38
C ASP A 627 36.83 -10.92 -2.46
N GLY A 628 36.64 -11.17 -1.15
CA GLY A 628 36.59 -10.14 -0.10
C GLY A 628 37.75 -10.25 0.88
N LEU A 629 37.94 -9.21 1.71
CA LEU A 629 38.96 -9.06 2.74
C LEU A 629 39.08 -10.29 3.67
N TYR A 630 37.95 -10.92 3.99
CA TYR A 630 37.86 -12.14 4.79
C TYR A 630 37.17 -13.30 4.04
N GLY A 631 36.97 -13.15 2.72
CA GLY A 631 36.44 -14.18 1.83
C GLY A 631 37.53 -15.07 1.25
N ASP A 632 37.14 -16.11 0.52
CA ASP A 632 38.12 -16.95 -0.20
C ASP A 632 38.71 -16.20 -1.41
N THR A 633 40.01 -16.41 -1.69
CA THR A 633 40.78 -15.61 -2.66
C THR A 633 41.33 -16.41 -3.86
N THR A 634 41.05 -17.72 -3.98
CA THR A 634 41.51 -18.54 -5.12
C THR A 634 40.43 -19.49 -5.64
N SER A 635 40.42 -19.72 -6.96
CA SER A 635 39.50 -20.64 -7.65
C SER A 635 39.86 -22.13 -7.52
N THR A 636 40.90 -22.47 -6.75
CA THR A 636 41.35 -23.86 -6.55
C THR A 636 40.78 -24.47 -5.27
N ALA A 637 40.17 -25.65 -5.38
CA ALA A 637 39.63 -26.43 -4.27
C ALA A 637 40.74 -26.83 -3.27
N GLY A 638 40.85 -26.08 -2.17
CA GLY A 638 41.73 -26.39 -1.04
C GLY A 638 41.33 -25.56 0.19
N GLU A 639 40.76 -26.25 1.19
CA GLU A 639 40.31 -25.79 2.52
C GLU A 639 39.84 -24.32 2.62
N THR A 640 38.60 -24.11 2.17
CA THR A 640 37.85 -22.84 2.12
C THR A 640 37.26 -22.44 3.47
N VAL A 641 37.33 -21.15 3.82
CA VAL A 641 36.88 -20.59 5.11
C VAL A 641 35.36 -20.71 5.31
N TYR A 642 34.58 -20.70 4.23
CA TYR A 642 33.10 -20.77 4.25
C TYR A 642 32.52 -21.98 3.49
N SER A 643 33.04 -23.19 3.75
CA SER A 643 32.52 -24.44 3.15
C SER A 643 31.02 -24.67 3.37
N ALA A 644 30.42 -24.11 4.42
CA ALA A 644 28.97 -24.14 4.68
C ALA A 644 28.15 -23.45 3.57
N TYR A 645 28.63 -22.33 3.01
CA TYR A 645 27.96 -21.65 1.90
C TYR A 645 27.94 -22.54 0.66
N LYS A 646 29.11 -23.07 0.28
CA LYS A 646 29.27 -24.00 -0.85
C LYS A 646 28.37 -25.23 -0.69
N THR A 647 28.36 -25.83 0.49
CA THR A 647 27.49 -26.98 0.80
C THR A 647 26.01 -26.63 0.67
N GLY A 648 25.61 -25.46 1.17
CA GLY A 648 24.24 -24.95 1.05
C GLY A 648 23.81 -24.79 -0.40
N VAL A 649 24.56 -24.03 -1.20
CA VAL A 649 24.23 -23.78 -2.62
C VAL A 649 24.24 -25.05 -3.47
N GLN A 650 25.12 -26.02 -3.17
CA GLN A 650 25.21 -27.29 -3.89
C GLN A 650 24.03 -28.24 -3.62
N SER A 651 23.17 -27.93 -2.65
CA SER A 651 21.96 -28.72 -2.40
C SER A 651 21.08 -28.84 -3.65
N ASN A 652 20.47 -30.02 -3.85
CA ASN A 652 19.65 -30.34 -5.04
C ASN A 652 18.36 -29.52 -5.17
N TRP A 653 17.87 -28.97 -4.05
CA TRP A 653 16.69 -28.11 -3.97
C TRP A 653 17.00 -26.63 -4.27
N ILE A 654 18.27 -26.24 -4.30
CA ILE A 654 18.72 -24.96 -4.86
C ILE A 654 18.90 -25.14 -6.38
N LYS A 655 18.37 -24.24 -7.20
CA LYS A 655 18.42 -24.30 -8.67
C LYS A 655 19.41 -23.30 -9.24
N SER A 656 20.23 -23.78 -10.16
CA SER A 656 21.11 -22.99 -11.02
C SER A 656 20.38 -22.56 -12.28
N SER A 657 21.03 -21.76 -13.14
CA SER A 657 20.49 -21.56 -14.48
C SER A 657 20.49 -22.85 -15.31
N ASP A 658 19.51 -22.99 -16.22
CA ASP A 658 19.40 -24.08 -17.20
C ASP A 658 19.85 -23.60 -18.58
N ILE A 659 21.01 -24.06 -19.02
CA ILE A 659 21.64 -23.64 -20.29
C ILE A 659 21.02 -24.29 -21.55
N SER A 660 20.01 -25.15 -21.42
CA SER A 660 19.44 -25.93 -22.53
C SER A 660 18.09 -25.42 -23.07
N ASN A 661 17.44 -24.49 -22.37
CA ASN A 661 16.17 -23.88 -22.75
C ASN A 661 16.18 -22.37 -22.40
N PRO A 662 16.15 -21.44 -23.37
CA PRO A 662 16.23 -20.01 -23.10
C PRO A 662 15.00 -19.44 -22.38
N ARG A 663 13.94 -20.23 -22.17
CA ARG A 663 12.92 -19.99 -21.13
C ARG A 663 13.39 -20.67 -19.86
N LEU A 664 14.26 -19.96 -19.14
CA LEU A 664 14.87 -20.39 -17.89
C LEU A 664 13.76 -20.59 -16.85
N LEU A 665 13.57 -21.86 -16.47
CA LEU A 665 12.40 -22.45 -15.79
C LEU A 665 11.25 -22.69 -16.78
N ASP A 666 10.71 -23.93 -16.85
CA ASP A 666 9.41 -24.12 -17.52
C ASP A 666 8.39 -23.14 -16.92
N GLN A 667 7.33 -22.79 -17.65
CA GLN A 667 6.35 -21.79 -17.19
C GLN A 667 5.88 -22.06 -15.73
N ILE A 668 5.78 -23.35 -15.40
CA ILE A 668 5.56 -23.94 -14.08
C ILE A 668 6.61 -23.56 -13.02
N THR A 669 7.90 -23.55 -13.32
CA THR A 669 8.96 -23.20 -12.37
C THR A 669 9.21 -21.68 -12.30
N PHE A 670 8.76 -20.92 -13.32
CA PHE A 670 8.73 -19.46 -13.34
C PHE A 670 7.50 -18.87 -12.60
N GLU A 671 6.37 -19.60 -12.56
CA GLU A 671 5.12 -19.19 -11.90
C GLU A 671 4.86 -19.91 -10.55
N GLY A 672 5.36 -21.15 -10.40
CA GLY A 672 5.05 -22.09 -9.30
C GLY A 672 3.71 -22.83 -9.51
N THR A 673 3.71 -24.18 -9.67
CA THR A 673 2.42 -24.92 -9.78
C THR A 673 1.70 -25.03 -8.43
N PRO A 674 0.45 -24.57 -8.30
CA PRO A 674 -0.30 -24.66 -7.06
C PRO A 674 -0.72 -26.11 -6.72
N ASN A 675 -0.69 -26.47 -5.42
CA ASN A 675 -1.34 -27.67 -4.90
C ASN A 675 -2.84 -27.38 -4.71
N ILE A 676 -3.63 -27.66 -5.75
CA ILE A 676 -5.06 -27.35 -5.81
C ILE A 676 -5.89 -28.15 -4.80
N ALA A 677 -5.47 -29.35 -4.41
CA ALA A 677 -6.16 -30.13 -3.38
C ALA A 677 -6.07 -29.48 -1.99
N ARG A 678 -4.93 -28.85 -1.66
CA ARG A 678 -4.78 -28.14 -0.39
C ARG A 678 -5.41 -26.75 -0.40
N GLN A 679 -5.30 -26.04 -1.53
CA GLN A 679 -5.82 -24.67 -1.63
C GLN A 679 -7.34 -24.64 -1.70
N HIS A 680 -7.94 -25.63 -2.34
CA HIS A 680 -9.36 -25.60 -2.67
C HIS A 680 -10.10 -26.94 -2.52
N GLY A 681 -9.41 -28.01 -2.13
CA GLY A 681 -9.99 -29.34 -2.10
C GLY A 681 -10.87 -29.60 -0.88
N VAL A 682 -11.93 -30.38 -1.08
CA VAL A 682 -12.80 -30.90 -0.02
C VAL A 682 -12.66 -32.41 0.04
N ALA A 683 -11.98 -32.91 1.08
CA ALA A 683 -11.71 -34.33 1.25
C ALA A 683 -12.85 -35.08 1.95
N THR A 684 -13.13 -36.29 1.48
CA THR A 684 -14.07 -37.25 2.09
C THR A 684 -13.50 -38.66 2.05
N GLN A 685 -13.99 -39.55 2.92
CA GLN A 685 -13.52 -40.93 2.98
C GLN A 685 -14.63 -41.88 3.40
N GLY A 686 -14.51 -43.15 3.03
CA GLY A 686 -15.58 -44.15 3.23
C GLY A 686 -15.92 -44.44 4.69
N SER A 687 -14.99 -44.23 5.62
CA SER A 687 -15.24 -44.31 7.07
C SER A 687 -14.12 -43.65 7.85
N ASN A 688 -14.43 -43.19 9.07
CA ASN A 688 -13.44 -42.68 10.01
C ASN A 688 -13.07 -43.78 11.02
N TYR A 689 -11.78 -44.00 11.24
CA TYR A 689 -11.29 -44.82 12.34
C TYR A 689 -10.86 -43.90 13.50
N GLY A 690 -11.65 -43.86 14.58
CA GLY A 690 -11.41 -42.96 15.72
C GLY A 690 -11.67 -41.49 15.37
N SER A 691 -10.75 -40.60 15.76
CA SER A 691 -10.79 -39.16 15.44
C SER A 691 -10.18 -38.80 14.08
N SER A 692 -9.72 -39.79 13.32
CA SER A 692 -9.03 -39.56 12.05
C SER A 692 -10.03 -39.30 10.91
N VAL A 693 -10.00 -38.08 10.37
CA VAL A 693 -10.91 -37.58 9.33
C VAL A 693 -10.20 -37.40 7.98
N ALA A 694 -10.98 -37.33 6.90
CA ALA A 694 -10.45 -37.27 5.53
C ALA A 694 -9.56 -36.06 5.25
N SER A 695 -9.85 -34.90 5.85
CA SER A 695 -9.11 -33.66 5.62
C SER A 695 -7.66 -33.72 6.13
N LEU A 696 -7.34 -34.66 7.03
CA LEU A 696 -5.97 -34.88 7.54
C LEU A 696 -4.99 -35.42 6.48
N ALA A 697 -5.45 -35.66 5.25
CA ALA A 697 -4.59 -36.04 4.14
C ALA A 697 -4.43 -34.91 3.12
N ILE A 698 -4.99 -33.71 3.33
CA ILE A 698 -4.79 -32.54 2.44
C ILE A 698 -4.56 -31.26 3.26
N ASP A 699 -4.34 -31.39 4.57
CA ASP A 699 -4.16 -30.26 5.47
C ASP A 699 -2.74 -29.71 5.41
N GLY A 700 -1.81 -30.45 4.82
CA GLY A 700 -0.41 -30.09 4.70
C GLY A 700 0.40 -30.33 5.97
N ASP A 701 -0.15 -31.03 6.97
CA ASP A 701 0.58 -31.47 8.16
C ASP A 701 0.93 -32.96 8.04
N GLU A 702 2.17 -33.24 7.64
CA GLU A 702 2.67 -34.62 7.53
C GLU A 702 2.72 -35.38 8.87
N ASN A 703 2.46 -34.74 10.02
CA ASN A 703 2.39 -35.42 11.31
C ASN A 703 0.99 -35.93 11.62
N THR A 704 -0.04 -35.42 10.95
CA THR A 704 -1.37 -35.99 11.04
C THR A 704 -1.49 -37.17 10.07
N THR A 705 -2.53 -37.97 10.27
CA THR A 705 -2.85 -39.02 9.32
C THR A 705 -4.33 -39.21 9.23
N ASN A 706 -4.82 -39.37 8.00
CA ASN A 706 -6.13 -39.93 7.77
C ASN A 706 -6.07 -41.46 7.94
N HIS A 707 -7.17 -42.09 8.37
CA HIS A 707 -7.26 -43.52 8.58
C HIS A 707 -8.68 -43.99 8.29
N THR A 708 -8.82 -44.79 7.23
CA THR A 708 -10.09 -45.41 6.88
C THR A 708 -10.29 -46.75 7.59
N GLY A 709 -11.52 -47.25 7.66
CA GLY A 709 -11.79 -48.63 8.08
C GLY A 709 -11.16 -49.64 7.12
N CYS A 710 -10.69 -50.77 7.65
CA CYS A 710 -9.99 -51.81 6.88
C CYS A 710 -10.99 -52.84 6.30
N ASN A 711 -11.97 -52.38 5.51
CA ASN A 711 -12.91 -53.26 4.81
C ASN A 711 -13.19 -52.73 3.40
N ALA A 712 -13.49 -53.62 2.45
CA ALA A 712 -13.63 -53.28 1.04
C ALA A 712 -14.68 -52.19 0.71
N ASP A 713 -15.72 -52.05 1.54
CA ASP A 713 -16.82 -51.09 1.34
C ASP A 713 -16.43 -49.67 1.77
N ASN A 714 -15.53 -49.53 2.74
CA ASN A 714 -15.22 -48.25 3.39
C ASN A 714 -13.75 -47.82 3.32
N ASN A 715 -12.90 -48.58 2.62
CA ASN A 715 -11.45 -48.33 2.51
C ASN A 715 -11.07 -47.48 1.28
N TRP A 716 -11.76 -46.36 1.10
CA TRP A 716 -11.51 -45.38 0.04
C TRP A 716 -11.43 -43.97 0.61
N TRP A 717 -10.69 -43.11 -0.09
CA TRP A 717 -10.52 -41.69 0.22
C TRP A 717 -10.58 -40.90 -1.08
N GLN A 718 -11.12 -39.69 -1.05
CA GLN A 718 -11.11 -38.78 -2.19
C GLN A 718 -10.95 -37.33 -1.77
N VAL A 719 -10.53 -36.50 -2.72
CA VAL A 719 -10.65 -35.04 -2.67
C VAL A 719 -11.47 -34.54 -3.86
N SER A 720 -12.48 -33.72 -3.57
CA SER A 720 -13.20 -32.93 -4.57
C SER A 720 -12.41 -31.65 -4.84
N LEU A 721 -12.19 -31.31 -6.09
CA LEU A 721 -11.60 -30.04 -6.51
C LEU A 721 -12.74 -29.06 -6.89
N PRO A 722 -12.54 -27.73 -6.80
CA PRO A 722 -13.49 -26.78 -7.35
C PRO A 722 -13.34 -26.83 -8.86
N GLU A 723 -14.42 -27.23 -9.53
CA GLU A 723 -14.46 -27.33 -10.98
C GLU A 723 -13.52 -28.43 -11.53
N THR A 724 -13.71 -28.80 -12.79
CA THR A 724 -12.89 -29.85 -13.41
C THR A 724 -11.49 -29.28 -13.66
N SER A 725 -10.49 -29.77 -12.91
CA SER A 725 -9.12 -29.24 -12.95
C SER A 725 -8.20 -30.05 -13.87
N MET A 726 -7.17 -29.41 -14.43
CA MET A 726 -6.12 -30.08 -15.21
C MET A 726 -4.99 -30.54 -14.29
N ILE A 727 -5.00 -31.80 -13.90
CA ILE A 727 -4.05 -32.38 -12.94
C ILE A 727 -2.80 -32.85 -13.67
N SER A 728 -1.62 -32.39 -13.27
CA SER A 728 -0.34 -32.76 -13.88
C SER A 728 0.50 -33.69 -12.99
N ARG A 729 0.33 -33.59 -11.66
CA ARG A 729 1.09 -34.39 -10.70
C ARG A 729 0.31 -34.66 -9.41
N ILE A 730 0.47 -35.85 -8.84
CA ILE A 730 -0.06 -36.24 -7.53
C ILE A 730 1.08 -36.75 -6.65
N VAL A 731 1.13 -36.37 -5.37
CA VAL A 731 2.08 -36.94 -4.40
C VAL A 731 1.29 -37.61 -3.28
N VAL A 732 1.57 -38.87 -2.99
CA VAL A 732 0.95 -39.60 -1.87
C VAL A 732 2.01 -39.91 -0.82
N LYS A 733 1.83 -39.39 0.39
CA LYS A 733 2.74 -39.57 1.53
C LYS A 733 2.11 -40.53 2.53
N ASN A 734 2.86 -41.56 2.88
CA ASN A 734 2.45 -42.66 3.73
C ASN A 734 3.19 -42.63 5.06
N ARG A 735 2.61 -43.16 6.14
CA ARG A 735 3.26 -43.21 7.45
C ARG A 735 4.35 -44.28 7.48
N SER A 736 5.59 -43.88 7.81
CA SER A 736 6.76 -44.77 7.81
C SER A 736 6.59 -46.05 8.65
N SER A 737 5.88 -45.98 9.79
CA SER A 737 5.64 -47.15 10.66
C SER A 737 4.65 -48.18 10.11
N TRP A 738 3.87 -47.83 9.08
CA TRP A 738 2.79 -48.68 8.54
C TRP A 738 2.74 -48.67 7.00
N ARG A 739 3.87 -48.39 6.36
CA ARG A 739 3.98 -48.17 4.91
C ARG A 739 3.46 -49.31 4.02
N SER A 740 3.40 -50.54 4.54
CA SER A 740 2.80 -51.68 3.85
C SER A 740 1.29 -51.58 3.61
N ARG A 741 0.57 -50.65 4.26
CA ARG A 741 -0.89 -50.52 4.15
C ARG A 741 -1.38 -49.89 2.84
N LEU A 742 -0.59 -48.99 2.25
CA LEU A 742 -0.93 -48.42 0.93
C LEU A 742 -0.49 -49.32 -0.23
N ASN A 743 0.32 -50.35 0.03
CA ASN A 743 0.83 -51.23 -1.02
C ASN A 743 -0.32 -51.92 -1.78
N GLY A 744 -0.34 -51.71 -3.10
CA GLY A 744 -1.39 -52.19 -4.01
C GLY A 744 -2.64 -51.31 -4.09
N SER A 745 -2.69 -50.16 -3.41
CA SER A 745 -3.82 -49.23 -3.50
C SER A 745 -3.80 -48.49 -4.83
N ASP A 746 -4.96 -48.24 -5.42
CA ASP A 746 -5.08 -47.60 -6.73
C ASP A 746 -5.46 -46.13 -6.60
N VAL A 747 -4.88 -45.29 -7.47
CA VAL A 747 -5.17 -43.86 -7.59
C VAL A 747 -5.91 -43.59 -8.89
N TYR A 748 -7.00 -42.83 -8.82
CA TYR A 748 -7.88 -42.49 -9.95
C TYR A 748 -8.03 -40.97 -10.06
N ILE A 749 -8.19 -40.49 -11.29
CA ILE A 749 -8.63 -39.13 -11.63
C ILE A 749 -9.91 -39.24 -12.44
N THR A 750 -10.99 -38.59 -11.98
CA THR A 750 -12.34 -38.69 -12.57
C THR A 750 -13.15 -37.42 -12.32
N ASP A 751 -14.23 -37.21 -13.07
CA ASP A 751 -15.17 -36.08 -12.87
C ASP A 751 -16.31 -36.40 -11.89
N THR A 752 -16.35 -37.63 -11.36
CA THR A 752 -17.43 -38.07 -10.47
C THR A 752 -16.91 -38.50 -9.11
N ALA A 753 -17.65 -38.17 -8.06
CA ALA A 753 -17.35 -38.65 -6.71
C ALA A 753 -17.35 -40.19 -6.65
N TYR A 754 -16.62 -40.75 -5.68
CA TYR A 754 -16.49 -42.19 -5.49
C TYR A 754 -17.86 -42.89 -5.46
N SER A 755 -18.01 -43.85 -6.37
CA SER A 755 -19.09 -44.84 -6.35
C SER A 755 -18.52 -46.18 -6.82
N ALA A 756 -18.83 -47.27 -6.10
CA ALA A 756 -18.34 -48.59 -6.47
C ALA A 756 -19.28 -49.25 -7.51
N PRO A 757 -18.77 -49.92 -8.56
CA PRO A 757 -17.34 -50.07 -8.90
C PRO A 757 -16.76 -48.84 -9.62
N LEU A 758 -15.48 -48.52 -9.35
CA LEU A 758 -14.73 -47.47 -10.07
C LEU A 758 -14.38 -47.91 -11.50
N ASN A 759 -14.31 -46.95 -12.42
CA ASN A 759 -13.95 -47.20 -13.81
C ASN A 759 -12.43 -47.40 -13.95
N GLU A 760 -12.00 -48.54 -14.51
CA GLU A 760 -10.58 -48.86 -14.66
C GLU A 760 -9.86 -47.91 -15.62
N ALA A 761 -10.58 -47.23 -16.53
CA ALA A 761 -10.01 -46.19 -17.39
C ALA A 761 -9.60 -44.92 -16.63
N ASP A 762 -10.15 -44.69 -15.44
CA ASP A 762 -9.86 -43.50 -14.62
C ASP A 762 -8.61 -43.69 -13.75
N LYS A 763 -8.16 -44.95 -13.59
CA LYS A 763 -6.97 -45.33 -12.84
C LYS A 763 -5.72 -44.76 -13.50
N VAL A 764 -4.91 -44.06 -12.72
CA VAL A 764 -3.66 -43.43 -13.17
C VAL A 764 -2.42 -44.06 -12.55
N TYR A 765 -2.55 -44.72 -11.40
CA TYR A 765 -1.40 -45.33 -10.71
C TYR A 765 -1.80 -46.42 -9.72
N THR A 766 -0.88 -47.33 -9.40
CA THR A 766 -0.99 -48.29 -8.29
C THR A 766 0.18 -48.08 -7.34
N LEU A 767 -0.12 -47.78 -6.08
CA LEU A 767 0.84 -47.44 -5.04
C LEU A 767 1.64 -48.65 -4.56
N ASP A 768 2.90 -48.43 -4.20
CA ASP A 768 3.77 -49.41 -3.54
C ASP A 768 3.91 -49.13 -2.02
N SER A 769 4.88 -49.76 -1.36
CA SER A 769 5.12 -49.59 0.09
C SER A 769 6.08 -48.45 0.45
N SER A 770 6.34 -47.50 -0.46
CA SER A 770 7.22 -46.35 -0.21
C SER A 770 6.56 -45.31 0.70
N ASP A 771 7.39 -44.59 1.45
CA ASP A 771 6.97 -43.55 2.40
C ASP A 771 6.41 -42.32 1.67
N THR A 772 6.89 -42.02 0.47
CA THR A 772 6.38 -40.98 -0.42
C THR A 772 6.42 -41.49 -1.86
N GLN A 773 5.34 -41.26 -2.60
CA GLN A 773 5.22 -41.66 -4.00
C GLN A 773 4.76 -40.46 -4.81
N GLU A 774 5.60 -40.04 -5.76
CA GLU A 774 5.31 -38.96 -6.68
C GLU A 774 4.87 -39.54 -8.03
N ILE A 775 3.69 -39.14 -8.47
CA ILE A 775 3.01 -39.60 -9.67
C ILE A 775 2.95 -38.42 -10.63
N THR A 776 3.88 -38.37 -11.58
CA THR A 776 3.86 -37.38 -12.67
C THR A 776 3.09 -37.95 -13.85
N LEU A 777 2.06 -37.25 -14.32
CA LEU A 777 1.29 -37.71 -15.47
C LEU A 777 2.02 -37.35 -16.78
N PRO A 778 2.11 -38.28 -17.76
CA PRO A 778 2.75 -38.00 -19.05
C PRO A 778 2.10 -36.86 -19.84
N ALA A 779 0.81 -36.60 -19.59
CA ALA A 779 0.04 -35.44 -20.03
C ALA A 779 -0.97 -35.08 -18.93
N ALA A 780 -1.24 -33.79 -18.73
CA ALA A 780 -2.21 -33.35 -17.72
C ALA A 780 -3.59 -33.97 -17.99
N LYS A 781 -4.22 -34.51 -16.93
CA LYS A 781 -5.50 -35.21 -17.00
C LYS A 781 -6.57 -34.37 -16.32
N SER A 782 -7.66 -34.15 -17.05
CA SER A 782 -8.85 -33.46 -16.56
C SER A 782 -9.58 -34.31 -15.51
N GLY A 783 -9.99 -33.71 -14.40
CA GLY A 783 -10.84 -34.36 -13.41
C GLY A 783 -11.25 -33.47 -12.24
N ALA A 784 -12.48 -33.61 -11.77
CA ALA A 784 -12.99 -32.95 -10.56
C ALA A 784 -12.65 -33.70 -9.24
N TYR A 785 -12.17 -34.94 -9.31
CA TYR A 785 -11.85 -35.77 -8.15
C TYR A 785 -10.53 -36.54 -8.32
N VAL A 786 -9.77 -36.61 -7.23
CA VAL A 786 -8.69 -37.60 -7.05
C VAL A 786 -9.11 -38.59 -5.99
N ILE A 787 -9.09 -39.88 -6.33
CA ILE A 787 -9.55 -40.98 -5.47
C ILE A 787 -8.40 -41.94 -5.20
N VAL A 788 -8.24 -42.34 -3.94
CA VAL A 788 -7.36 -43.45 -3.53
C VAL A 788 -8.21 -44.58 -2.98
N LYS A 789 -8.02 -45.80 -3.50
CA LYS A 789 -8.75 -47.00 -3.08
C LYS A 789 -7.79 -48.09 -2.62
N ALA A 790 -7.94 -48.57 -1.38
CA ALA A 790 -7.10 -49.65 -0.87
C ALA A 790 -7.43 -51.00 -1.52
N ALA A 791 -6.39 -51.84 -1.65
CA ALA A 791 -6.53 -53.22 -2.14
C ALA A 791 -7.20 -54.15 -1.11
N GLY A 792 -8.17 -54.95 -1.56
CA GLY A 792 -8.86 -55.94 -0.73
C GLY A 792 -9.53 -55.31 0.51
N ASP A 793 -9.30 -55.91 1.68
CA ASP A 793 -9.76 -55.42 2.98
C ASP A 793 -8.69 -54.59 3.72
N ASN A 794 -7.72 -54.03 3.02
CA ASN A 794 -6.72 -53.15 3.64
C ASN A 794 -7.32 -51.78 3.97
N CYS A 795 -6.65 -50.96 4.78
CA CYS A 795 -7.08 -49.60 5.10
C CYS A 795 -6.10 -48.57 4.54
N LEU A 796 -6.62 -47.37 4.24
CA LEU A 796 -5.80 -46.23 3.84
C LEU A 796 -5.31 -45.52 5.09
N HIS A 797 -4.01 -45.24 5.10
CA HIS A 797 -3.35 -44.55 6.20
C HIS A 797 -2.33 -43.55 5.62
N MET A 798 -2.82 -42.43 5.10
CA MET A 798 -1.99 -41.42 4.43
C MET A 798 -1.66 -40.30 5.41
N ARG A 799 -0.42 -39.79 5.33
CA ARG A 799 0.03 -38.57 6.01
C ARG A 799 -0.39 -37.33 5.25
N GLU A 800 -0.32 -37.40 3.93
CA GLU A 800 -0.67 -36.29 3.05
C GLU A 800 -0.88 -36.82 1.63
N LEU A 801 -1.71 -36.13 0.87
CA LEU A 801 -1.95 -36.31 -0.55
C LEU A 801 -2.00 -34.92 -1.21
N GLU A 802 -1.09 -34.69 -2.13
CA GLU A 802 -0.95 -33.41 -2.84
C GLU A 802 -1.41 -33.60 -4.29
N VAL A 803 -2.18 -32.64 -4.81
CA VAL A 803 -2.62 -32.64 -6.21
C VAL A 803 -2.19 -31.33 -6.84
N TYR A 804 -1.34 -31.40 -7.85
CA TYR A 804 -0.81 -30.26 -8.59
C TYR A 804 -1.46 -30.19 -9.96
N GLY A 805 -1.89 -28.99 -10.33
CA GLY A 805 -2.63 -28.74 -11.56
C GLY A 805 -3.12 -27.31 -11.66
N GLU A 806 -3.84 -27.01 -12.73
CA GLU A 806 -4.46 -25.70 -12.97
C GLU A 806 -5.99 -25.82 -12.80
N VAL A 807 -6.59 -24.82 -12.19
CA VAL A 807 -8.06 -24.64 -12.13
C VAL A 807 -8.45 -23.79 -13.34
N PRO A 808 -9.27 -24.30 -14.27
CA PRO A 808 -9.84 -23.45 -15.31
C PRO A 808 -10.72 -22.39 -14.65
N LEU A 809 -10.45 -21.10 -14.84
CA LEU A 809 -11.28 -19.99 -14.36
C LEU A 809 -12.14 -19.51 -15.52
N ALA A 810 -13.45 -19.36 -15.29
CA ALA A 810 -14.31 -18.76 -16.30
C ALA A 810 -13.93 -17.29 -16.54
N PRO A 811 -14.03 -16.80 -17.80
CA PRO A 811 -13.81 -15.39 -18.11
C PRO A 811 -14.80 -14.50 -17.36
N LYS A 812 -14.35 -13.31 -16.94
CA LYS A 812 -15.15 -12.36 -16.16
C LYS A 812 -15.27 -11.03 -16.90
N PHE A 813 -16.50 -10.54 -17.10
CA PHE A 813 -16.73 -9.20 -17.64
C PHE A 813 -16.17 -8.11 -16.70
N ASN A 814 -15.47 -7.14 -17.26
CA ASN A 814 -14.83 -6.03 -16.54
C ASN A 814 -15.85 -4.98 -16.09
N THR A 815 -16.95 -4.83 -16.81
CA THR A 815 -17.99 -3.83 -16.57
C THR A 815 -19.39 -4.46 -16.71
N HIS A 816 -20.34 -3.96 -15.92
CA HIS A 816 -21.76 -4.34 -16.00
C HIS A 816 -22.58 -3.14 -16.49
N GLU A 817 -22.40 -2.75 -17.75
CA GLU A 817 -23.31 -1.80 -18.39
C GLU A 817 -24.59 -2.53 -18.82
N THR A 818 -25.76 -2.03 -18.42
CA THR A 818 -27.03 -2.77 -18.52
C THR A 818 -28.01 -2.19 -19.54
N SER A 819 -27.80 -0.96 -20.02
CA SER A 819 -28.71 -0.31 -20.98
C SER A 819 -28.08 0.79 -21.83
N HIS A 820 -28.34 0.79 -23.14
CA HIS A 820 -27.94 1.83 -24.11
C HIS A 820 -29.14 2.38 -24.90
N LEU A 821 -29.01 3.63 -25.31
CA LEU A 821 -29.94 4.33 -26.18
C LEU A 821 -29.22 4.64 -27.49
N ILE A 822 -29.79 4.26 -28.64
CA ILE A 822 -29.17 4.52 -29.95
C ILE A 822 -30.19 5.03 -30.97
N ALA A 823 -29.74 5.83 -31.92
CA ALA A 823 -30.57 6.35 -33.01
C ALA A 823 -30.87 5.27 -34.08
N GLN A 824 -32.04 5.36 -34.72
CA GLN A 824 -32.43 4.51 -35.87
C GLN A 824 -31.46 4.64 -37.05
N THR A 825 -30.81 5.80 -37.16
CA THR A 825 -29.86 6.17 -38.21
C THR A 825 -28.46 5.59 -38.01
N LYS A 826 -28.20 4.89 -36.88
CA LYS A 826 -26.92 4.23 -36.64
C LYS A 826 -26.49 3.36 -37.84
N PRO A 827 -25.31 3.60 -38.44
CA PRO A 827 -24.85 2.85 -39.60
C PRO A 827 -24.66 1.36 -39.32
N LEU A 828 -24.77 0.52 -40.36
CA LEU A 828 -24.41 -0.88 -40.26
C LEU A 828 -22.93 -1.03 -39.83
N ASN A 829 -22.66 -1.97 -38.94
CA ASN A 829 -21.37 -2.23 -38.30
C ASN A 829 -20.87 -1.15 -37.33
N SER A 830 -21.66 -0.10 -37.03
CA SER A 830 -21.28 0.85 -35.97
C SER A 830 -21.35 0.19 -34.60
N ILE A 831 -20.37 0.44 -33.74
CA ILE A 831 -20.35 -0.04 -32.36
C ILE A 831 -21.44 0.67 -31.55
N VAL A 832 -22.18 -0.08 -30.74
CA VAL A 832 -23.27 0.41 -29.87
C VAL A 832 -23.01 0.16 -28.39
N ALA A 833 -22.16 -0.81 -28.07
CA ALA A 833 -21.63 -1.08 -26.73
C ALA A 833 -20.34 -1.90 -26.87
N THR A 834 -19.44 -1.83 -25.89
CA THR A 834 -18.25 -2.68 -25.83
C THR A 834 -18.22 -3.38 -24.47
N LEU A 835 -18.30 -4.70 -24.47
CA LEU A 835 -18.23 -5.53 -23.28
C LEU A 835 -16.90 -6.27 -23.29
N THR A 836 -15.95 -5.83 -22.47
CA THR A 836 -14.67 -6.53 -22.31
C THR A 836 -14.75 -7.50 -21.14
N ALA A 837 -14.09 -8.64 -21.30
CA ALA A 837 -13.88 -9.60 -20.25
C ALA A 837 -12.39 -9.91 -20.12
N ILE A 838 -11.99 -10.23 -18.89
CA ILE A 838 -10.68 -10.76 -18.58
C ILE A 838 -10.78 -12.27 -18.37
N ASP A 839 -9.76 -12.96 -18.84
CA ASP A 839 -9.48 -14.30 -18.42
C ASP A 839 -8.27 -14.28 -17.50
N LEU A 840 -8.42 -14.80 -16.28
CA LEU A 840 -7.34 -14.78 -15.29
C LEU A 840 -6.20 -15.76 -15.62
N GLN A 841 -6.40 -16.65 -16.60
CA GLN A 841 -5.37 -17.52 -17.19
C GLN A 841 -4.89 -17.03 -18.55
N ASN A 842 -5.46 -15.92 -19.04
CA ASN A 842 -5.13 -15.31 -20.32
C ASN A 842 -5.42 -16.21 -21.53
N ASP A 843 -6.47 -17.04 -21.41
CA ASP A 843 -6.98 -17.82 -22.53
C ASP A 843 -7.55 -16.94 -23.64
N THR A 844 -7.58 -17.47 -24.86
CA THR A 844 -8.15 -16.73 -26.01
C THR A 844 -9.67 -16.63 -25.85
N LEU A 845 -10.17 -15.41 -25.70
CA LEU A 845 -11.60 -15.15 -25.54
C LEU A 845 -12.34 -15.06 -26.87
N SER A 846 -13.56 -15.58 -26.86
CA SER A 846 -14.52 -15.51 -27.95
C SER A 846 -15.85 -15.00 -27.43
N TYR A 847 -16.48 -14.09 -28.18
CA TYR A 847 -17.75 -13.47 -27.81
C TYR A 847 -18.87 -13.94 -28.73
N SER A 848 -20.08 -14.04 -28.20
CA SER A 848 -21.30 -14.37 -28.95
C SER A 848 -22.53 -13.70 -28.33
N ILE A 849 -23.62 -13.58 -29.10
CA ILE A 849 -24.90 -13.06 -28.62
C ILE A 849 -25.94 -14.18 -28.65
N VAL A 850 -26.78 -14.25 -27.60
CA VAL A 850 -27.94 -15.14 -27.55
C VAL A 850 -29.19 -14.40 -28.01
N GLY A 851 -29.77 -14.85 -29.11
CA GLY A 851 -31.06 -14.38 -29.62
C GLY A 851 -31.00 -13.83 -31.04
N ASN A 852 -32.17 -13.69 -31.67
CA ASN A 852 -32.29 -13.11 -33.02
C ASN A 852 -32.57 -11.61 -32.90
N VAL A 853 -31.51 -10.83 -32.71
CA VAL A 853 -31.53 -9.37 -32.55
C VAL A 853 -30.76 -8.70 -33.69
N PRO A 854 -31.03 -7.42 -34.03
CA PRO A 854 -30.33 -6.72 -35.10
C PRO A 854 -28.91 -6.26 -34.71
N PHE A 855 -28.21 -7.06 -33.88
CA PHE A 855 -26.86 -6.79 -33.38
C PHE A 855 -25.93 -7.99 -33.57
N ALA A 856 -24.64 -7.73 -33.70
CA ALA A 856 -23.57 -8.74 -33.71
C ALA A 856 -22.51 -8.36 -32.67
N VAL A 857 -21.66 -9.31 -32.25
CA VAL A 857 -20.50 -9.03 -31.40
C VAL A 857 -19.24 -9.55 -32.08
N ASP A 858 -18.15 -8.78 -32.03
CA ASP A 858 -16.85 -9.17 -32.58
C ASP A 858 -15.95 -9.85 -31.52
N SER A 859 -14.75 -10.26 -31.93
CA SER A 859 -13.77 -10.93 -31.06
C SER A 859 -13.22 -10.06 -29.93
N GLN A 860 -13.46 -8.75 -29.96
CA GLN A 860 -13.01 -7.78 -28.98
C GLN A 860 -14.13 -7.40 -27.99
N GLY A 861 -15.32 -7.99 -28.15
CA GLY A 861 -16.49 -7.70 -27.33
C GLY A 861 -17.26 -6.45 -27.78
N ASN A 862 -16.98 -5.91 -28.97
CA ASN A 862 -17.75 -4.79 -29.51
C ASN A 862 -19.07 -5.29 -30.09
N VAL A 863 -20.17 -4.81 -29.54
CA VAL A 863 -21.52 -5.03 -30.06
C VAL A 863 -21.77 -4.01 -31.17
N THR A 864 -22.17 -4.47 -32.36
CA THR A 864 -22.37 -3.64 -33.55
C THR A 864 -23.75 -3.83 -34.16
N VAL A 865 -24.26 -2.82 -34.88
CA VAL A 865 -25.52 -2.91 -35.63
C VAL A 865 -25.36 -3.87 -36.81
N SER A 866 -26.17 -4.94 -36.86
CA SER A 866 -26.12 -5.96 -37.92
C SER A 866 -27.40 -6.04 -38.76
N GLY A 867 -28.45 -5.31 -38.37
CA GLY A 867 -29.75 -5.30 -39.06
C GLY A 867 -30.45 -3.94 -39.03
N ALA A 868 -31.64 -3.89 -39.63
CA ALA A 868 -32.45 -2.67 -39.64
C ALA A 868 -33.01 -2.37 -38.25
N LEU A 869 -32.99 -1.08 -37.87
CA LEU A 869 -33.48 -0.58 -36.60
C LEU A 869 -34.82 0.16 -36.80
N SER A 870 -35.76 0.04 -35.86
CA SER A 870 -37.03 0.78 -35.89
C SER A 870 -37.23 1.59 -34.61
N ILE A 871 -37.64 2.86 -34.75
CA ILE A 871 -37.89 3.76 -33.61
C ILE A 871 -38.91 3.12 -32.66
N GLY A 872 -38.57 3.08 -31.37
CA GLY A 872 -39.40 2.54 -30.30
C GLY A 872 -39.11 1.08 -29.94
N ASP A 873 -38.25 0.38 -30.68
CA ASP A 873 -37.84 -0.98 -30.36
C ASP A 873 -36.93 -1.01 -29.12
N ILE A 874 -37.10 -2.04 -28.28
CA ILE A 874 -36.24 -2.36 -27.14
C ILE A 874 -35.77 -3.80 -27.30
N HIS A 875 -34.46 -3.99 -27.38
CA HIS A 875 -33.82 -5.30 -27.52
C HIS A 875 -33.03 -5.62 -26.25
N THR A 876 -33.44 -6.66 -25.52
CA THR A 876 -32.68 -7.20 -24.39
C THR A 876 -32.12 -8.56 -24.78
N PHE A 877 -30.80 -8.73 -24.67
CA PHE A 877 -30.10 -9.98 -25.02
C PHE A 877 -28.83 -10.17 -24.19
N ASP A 878 -28.36 -11.41 -24.08
CA ASP A 878 -27.12 -11.73 -23.38
C ASP A 878 -25.94 -11.77 -24.35
N VAL A 879 -24.85 -11.10 -23.97
CA VAL A 879 -23.53 -11.30 -24.56
C VAL A 879 -22.81 -12.37 -23.75
N ILE A 880 -22.40 -13.45 -24.42
CA ILE A 880 -21.62 -14.54 -23.85
C ILE A 880 -20.15 -14.35 -24.23
N VAL A 881 -19.26 -14.46 -23.25
CA VAL A 881 -17.82 -14.64 -23.47
C VAL A 881 -17.40 -16.06 -23.10
N SER A 882 -16.52 -16.66 -23.90
CA SER A 882 -15.99 -18.00 -23.71
C SER A 882 -14.48 -18.04 -23.94
N ASP A 883 -13.76 -18.73 -23.06
CA ASP A 883 -12.34 -19.08 -23.18
C ASP A 883 -12.12 -20.37 -24.02
N GLY A 884 -13.19 -20.95 -24.58
CA GLY A 884 -13.18 -22.23 -25.29
C GLY A 884 -13.61 -23.45 -24.44
N THR A 885 -13.63 -23.31 -23.11
CA THR A 885 -14.00 -24.36 -22.14
C THR A 885 -15.15 -23.93 -21.22
N ASN A 886 -15.09 -22.72 -20.69
CA ASN A 886 -16.05 -22.06 -19.82
C ASN A 886 -16.72 -20.88 -20.51
N THR A 887 -17.80 -20.37 -19.90
CA THR A 887 -18.54 -19.22 -20.41
C THR A 887 -19.05 -18.32 -19.28
N ALA A 888 -19.07 -17.01 -19.50
CA ALA A 888 -19.81 -16.05 -18.70
C ALA A 888 -20.78 -15.24 -19.57
N SER A 889 -21.85 -14.71 -18.97
CA SER A 889 -22.89 -13.95 -19.68
C SER A 889 -23.16 -12.60 -19.00
N SER A 890 -23.39 -11.56 -19.80
CA SER A 890 -23.85 -10.24 -19.34
C SER A 890 -25.05 -9.78 -20.16
N ALA A 891 -26.09 -9.27 -19.49
CA ALA A 891 -27.33 -8.83 -20.13
C ALA A 891 -27.20 -7.38 -20.63
N LEU A 892 -27.53 -7.15 -21.90
CA LEU A 892 -27.50 -5.84 -22.55
C LEU A 892 -28.90 -5.46 -23.05
N THR A 893 -29.35 -4.24 -22.73
CA THR A 893 -30.60 -3.67 -23.26
C THR A 893 -30.33 -2.51 -24.19
N ILE A 894 -30.80 -2.54 -25.43
CA ILE A 894 -30.66 -1.46 -26.42
C ILE A 894 -32.04 -0.92 -26.79
N THR A 895 -32.24 0.40 -26.63
CA THR A 895 -33.47 1.09 -27.02
C THR A 895 -33.25 1.99 -28.23
N ILE A 896 -34.07 1.86 -29.26
CA ILE A 896 -33.95 2.62 -30.52
C ILE A 896 -34.82 3.88 -30.49
N LYS A 897 -34.24 5.04 -30.80
CA LYS A 897 -34.96 6.32 -30.91
C LYS A 897 -34.61 7.07 -32.20
N ALA A 898 -35.22 8.24 -32.41
CA ALA A 898 -34.82 9.14 -33.51
C ALA A 898 -33.52 9.88 -33.13
N SER A 899 -32.61 10.13 -34.09
CA SER A 899 -31.39 10.94 -33.86
C SER A 899 -31.76 12.32 -33.31
N THR A 900 -31.07 12.69 -32.25
CA THR A 900 -31.05 13.99 -31.62
C THR A 900 -29.83 14.74 -32.13
N ALA A 901 -29.94 16.04 -32.37
CA ALA A 901 -28.78 16.80 -32.83
C ALA A 901 -27.68 16.84 -31.76
N PRO A 902 -26.39 16.85 -32.16
CA PRO A 902 -25.30 17.00 -31.21
C PRO A 902 -25.38 18.38 -30.54
N GLU A 903 -24.73 18.51 -29.39
CA GLU A 903 -24.68 19.74 -28.60
C GLU A 903 -23.22 20.08 -28.27
N PHE A 904 -22.79 21.31 -28.51
CA PHE A 904 -21.46 21.74 -28.06
C PHE A 904 -21.40 21.68 -26.54
N SER A 905 -20.31 21.13 -25.99
CA SER A 905 -20.08 20.99 -24.54
C SER A 905 -19.75 22.32 -23.85
N GLY A 906 -20.07 23.45 -24.48
CA GLY A 906 -19.85 24.82 -24.03
C GLY A 906 -20.42 25.84 -25.02
N GLY A 907 -20.52 27.10 -24.58
CA GLY A 907 -20.90 28.23 -25.44
C GLY A 907 -19.78 28.65 -26.40
N GLU A 908 -19.98 29.75 -27.13
CA GLU A 908 -18.91 30.38 -27.94
C GLU A 908 -17.65 30.55 -27.07
N GLY A 909 -16.54 30.02 -27.55
CA GLY A 909 -15.29 29.90 -26.81
C GLY A 909 -14.23 30.83 -27.33
N HIS A 910 -13.33 31.21 -26.43
CA HIS A 910 -12.23 32.12 -26.70
C HIS A 910 -10.90 31.42 -26.43
N TYR A 911 -9.97 31.58 -27.36
CA TYR A 911 -8.64 30.98 -27.34
C TYR A 911 -7.59 32.04 -27.60
N ALA A 912 -6.32 31.75 -27.34
CA ALA A 912 -5.23 32.65 -27.71
C ALA A 912 -4.06 31.90 -28.34
N VAL A 913 -3.41 32.57 -29.29
CA VAL A 913 -2.24 32.05 -29.98
C VAL A 913 -1.26 33.18 -30.26
N ALA A 914 0.04 32.90 -30.19
CA ALA A 914 1.06 33.86 -30.54
C ALA A 914 1.09 34.12 -32.06
N GLU A 915 1.29 35.37 -32.46
CA GLU A 915 1.43 35.78 -33.86
C GLU A 915 2.54 35.01 -34.61
N ASN A 916 3.61 34.65 -33.91
CA ASN A 916 4.74 33.89 -34.43
C ASN A 916 4.65 32.39 -34.16
N ALA A 917 3.47 31.87 -33.80
CA ALA A 917 3.25 30.44 -33.61
C ALA A 917 3.60 29.66 -34.88
N ALA A 918 4.25 28.52 -34.70
CA ALA A 918 4.62 27.65 -35.81
C ALA A 918 3.39 26.91 -36.35
N THR A 919 3.47 26.40 -37.57
CA THR A 919 2.45 25.47 -38.08
C THR A 919 2.35 24.25 -37.17
N ASN A 920 1.13 23.74 -36.98
CA ASN A 920 0.73 22.70 -36.05
C ASN A 920 0.84 23.08 -34.56
N THR A 921 1.10 24.35 -34.21
CA THR A 921 0.90 24.80 -32.83
C THR A 921 -0.58 24.65 -32.47
N SER A 922 -0.85 23.95 -31.36
CA SER A 922 -2.18 23.79 -30.80
C SER A 922 -2.70 25.12 -30.23
N VAL A 923 -3.94 25.46 -30.58
CA VAL A 923 -4.65 26.66 -30.11
C VAL A 923 -5.63 26.30 -28.99
N GLY A 924 -6.20 25.09 -29.04
CA GLY A 924 -7.14 24.57 -28.06
C GLY A 924 -8.13 23.59 -28.69
N PHE A 925 -9.10 23.13 -27.90
CA PHE A 925 -10.07 22.12 -28.32
C PHE A 925 -11.49 22.65 -28.32
N VAL A 926 -12.30 22.19 -29.25
CA VAL A 926 -13.76 22.29 -29.23
C VAL A 926 -14.34 20.91 -28.94
N LYS A 927 -15.33 20.84 -28.07
CA LYS A 927 -15.99 19.58 -27.68
C LYS A 927 -17.49 19.68 -27.89
N ALA A 928 -18.07 18.57 -28.29
CA ALA A 928 -19.50 18.36 -28.38
C ALA A 928 -19.85 16.97 -27.84
N THR A 929 -21.08 16.84 -27.36
CA THR A 929 -21.69 15.60 -26.90
C THR A 929 -22.91 15.28 -27.72
N ASP A 930 -23.22 14.00 -27.80
CA ASP A 930 -24.43 13.52 -28.45
C ASP A 930 -25.10 12.48 -27.56
N VAL A 931 -26.38 12.68 -27.26
CA VAL A 931 -27.14 11.81 -26.36
C VAL A 931 -27.40 10.43 -26.94
N ASP A 932 -27.33 10.28 -28.26
CA ASP A 932 -27.46 9.02 -28.99
C ASP A 932 -26.09 8.36 -29.26
N LEU A 933 -25.01 8.96 -28.72
CA LEU A 933 -23.62 8.51 -28.81
C LEU A 933 -23.15 8.36 -30.27
N ASP A 934 -23.64 9.22 -31.16
CA ASP A 934 -23.20 9.28 -32.55
C ASP A 934 -21.75 9.75 -32.71
N LEU A 935 -21.08 9.24 -33.75
CA LEU A 935 -19.70 9.63 -34.04
C LEU A 935 -19.71 11.07 -34.55
N LEU A 936 -19.10 11.96 -33.77
CA LEU A 936 -19.04 13.38 -34.09
C LEU A 936 -17.85 13.70 -34.98
N THR A 937 -18.12 14.49 -36.03
CA THR A 937 -17.08 15.02 -36.93
C THR A 937 -17.06 16.53 -36.85
N TYR A 938 -15.86 17.09 -36.68
CA TYR A 938 -15.62 18.53 -36.55
C TYR A 938 -15.08 19.11 -37.86
N SER A 939 -15.49 20.33 -38.20
CA SER A 939 -14.95 21.06 -39.35
C SER A 939 -15.02 22.57 -39.15
N ILE A 940 -14.07 23.31 -39.74
CA ILE A 940 -14.16 24.77 -39.86
C ILE A 940 -14.97 25.06 -41.13
N VAL A 941 -16.02 25.88 -41.00
CA VAL A 941 -16.93 26.21 -42.10
C VAL A 941 -16.26 27.15 -43.10
N GLU A 942 -15.46 28.11 -42.62
CA GLU A 942 -14.75 29.06 -43.45
C GLU A 942 -13.54 28.43 -44.17
N THR A 943 -13.28 28.88 -45.40
CA THR A 943 -12.08 28.48 -46.16
C THR A 943 -11.00 29.56 -46.11
N GLY A 944 -9.73 29.18 -45.99
CA GLY A 944 -8.59 30.11 -46.06
C GLY A 944 -8.33 30.89 -44.77
N THR A 945 -8.69 30.31 -43.63
CA THR A 945 -8.24 30.77 -42.31
C THR A 945 -6.86 30.18 -42.01
N PRO A 946 -6.02 30.81 -41.17
CA PRO A 946 -4.73 30.28 -40.77
C PRO A 946 -4.83 29.13 -39.75
N PHE A 947 -6.03 28.52 -39.63
CA PHE A 947 -6.34 27.48 -38.67
C PHE A 947 -6.92 26.25 -39.37
N GLN A 948 -6.68 25.09 -38.79
CA GLN A 948 -7.31 23.82 -39.17
C GLN A 948 -7.84 23.15 -37.91
N ILE A 949 -8.83 22.28 -38.07
CA ILE A 949 -9.39 21.48 -36.97
C ILE A 949 -9.23 19.99 -37.28
N ASP A 950 -8.82 19.21 -36.29
CA ASP A 950 -8.85 17.76 -36.40
C ASP A 950 -10.31 17.28 -36.38
N ALA A 951 -10.67 16.50 -37.40
CA ALA A 951 -12.04 16.08 -37.62
C ALA A 951 -12.58 15.13 -36.54
N SER A 952 -11.71 14.49 -35.75
CA SER A 952 -12.07 13.50 -34.74
C SER A 952 -11.92 14.02 -33.31
N SER A 953 -10.88 14.79 -33.02
CA SER A 953 -10.57 15.26 -31.67
C SER A 953 -11.15 16.63 -31.34
N GLY A 954 -11.45 17.43 -32.37
CA GLY A 954 -11.86 18.83 -32.25
C GLY A 954 -10.70 19.79 -31.93
N GLU A 955 -9.44 19.36 -32.10
CA GLU A 955 -8.26 20.19 -31.86
C GLU A 955 -8.07 21.23 -32.96
N ILE A 956 -7.96 22.51 -32.58
CA ILE A 956 -7.63 23.61 -33.46
C ILE A 956 -6.12 23.80 -33.47
N THR A 957 -5.50 23.82 -34.66
CA THR A 957 -4.07 24.07 -34.84
C THR A 957 -3.81 25.14 -35.90
N VAL A 958 -2.64 25.78 -35.82
CA VAL A 958 -2.17 26.74 -36.84
C VAL A 958 -1.80 26.01 -38.12
N SER A 959 -2.42 26.35 -39.26
CA SER A 959 -2.17 25.70 -40.56
C SER A 959 -1.18 26.47 -41.43
N GLU A 960 -1.08 27.78 -41.24
CA GLU A 960 -0.16 28.68 -41.96
C GLU A 960 0.23 29.90 -41.09
N SER A 961 1.13 30.75 -41.58
CA SER A 961 1.59 31.92 -40.84
C SER A 961 0.43 32.90 -40.55
N ILE A 962 0.33 33.34 -39.30
CA ILE A 962 -0.71 34.27 -38.85
C ILE A 962 -0.29 35.72 -39.18
N ASP A 963 -1.12 36.47 -39.92
CA ASP A 963 -0.92 37.90 -40.17
C ASP A 963 -1.75 38.74 -39.19
N ARG A 964 -1.09 39.33 -38.19
CA ARG A 964 -1.74 40.20 -37.20
C ARG A 964 -2.24 41.52 -37.78
N ASN A 965 -1.75 41.96 -38.94
CA ASN A 965 -2.28 43.17 -39.58
C ASN A 965 -3.71 42.95 -40.12
N ALA A 966 -4.15 41.69 -40.24
CA ALA A 966 -5.52 41.34 -40.58
C ALA A 966 -6.50 41.48 -39.39
N GLY A 967 -5.99 41.59 -38.17
CA GLY A 967 -6.79 41.74 -36.95
C GLY A 967 -6.12 41.15 -35.72
N ILE A 968 -6.48 41.67 -34.54
CA ILE A 968 -6.01 41.20 -33.22
C ILE A 968 -6.85 40.02 -32.67
N GLN A 969 -7.96 39.72 -33.34
CA GLN A 969 -8.81 38.56 -33.09
C GLN A 969 -9.34 38.03 -34.42
N GLN A 970 -9.53 36.71 -34.52
CA GLN A 970 -10.19 36.06 -35.64
C GLN A 970 -11.33 35.19 -35.15
N THR A 971 -12.45 35.20 -35.86
CA THR A 971 -13.61 34.35 -35.56
C THR A 971 -13.67 33.24 -36.60
N ILE A 972 -13.81 31.99 -36.13
CA ILE A 972 -14.05 30.81 -36.96
C ILE A 972 -15.36 30.16 -36.54
N THR A 973 -16.09 29.59 -37.49
CA THR A 973 -17.31 28.83 -37.23
C THR A 973 -16.99 27.35 -37.30
N ILE A 974 -17.20 26.64 -36.20
CA ILE A 974 -17.03 25.19 -36.13
C ILE A 974 -18.38 24.53 -36.37
N ALA A 975 -18.44 23.63 -37.34
CA ALA A 975 -19.56 22.73 -37.54
C ALA A 975 -19.24 21.36 -36.91
N VAL A 976 -20.19 20.86 -36.12
CA VAL A 976 -20.19 19.47 -35.62
C VAL A 976 -21.36 18.74 -36.24
N THR A 977 -21.12 17.51 -36.71
CA THR A 977 -22.14 16.65 -37.28
C THR A 977 -22.07 15.24 -36.73
N ASP A 978 -23.24 14.65 -36.51
CA ASP A 978 -23.49 13.24 -36.18
C ASP A 978 -23.78 12.40 -37.46
N GLN A 979 -23.55 12.97 -38.66
CA GLN A 979 -23.93 12.48 -39.99
C GLN A 979 -25.42 12.60 -40.39
N ALA A 980 -26.33 12.89 -39.45
CA ALA A 980 -27.75 13.10 -39.70
C ALA A 980 -28.15 14.58 -39.61
N THR A 981 -27.59 15.28 -38.64
CA THR A 981 -27.79 16.67 -38.28
C THR A 981 -26.43 17.36 -38.12
N SER A 982 -26.42 18.68 -38.23
CA SER A 982 -25.22 19.47 -38.00
C SER A 982 -25.60 20.75 -37.28
N ILE A 983 -24.78 21.10 -36.30
CA ILE A 983 -24.86 22.36 -35.57
C ILE A 983 -23.57 23.15 -35.77
N GLU A 984 -23.68 24.47 -35.72
CA GLU A 984 -22.56 25.39 -35.94
C GLU A 984 -22.42 26.32 -34.73
N GLN A 985 -21.19 26.63 -34.33
CA GLN A 985 -20.89 27.58 -33.26
C GLN A 985 -19.63 28.37 -33.57
N GLN A 986 -19.66 29.68 -33.28
CA GLN A 986 -18.52 30.56 -33.46
C GLN A 986 -17.51 30.42 -32.32
N GLN A 987 -16.23 30.51 -32.66
CA GLN A 987 -15.10 30.54 -31.73
C GLN A 987 -14.22 31.74 -32.07
N THR A 988 -13.71 32.45 -31.06
CA THR A 988 -12.80 33.59 -31.26
C THR A 988 -11.39 33.22 -30.82
N ILE A 989 -10.41 33.54 -31.65
CA ILE A 989 -8.98 33.31 -31.39
C ILE A 989 -8.30 34.68 -31.31
N PHE A 990 -7.75 35.02 -30.14
CA PHE A 990 -6.95 36.22 -29.90
C PHE A 990 -5.51 36.01 -30.40
N ILE A 991 -5.01 36.95 -31.20
CA ILE A 991 -3.65 36.92 -31.76
C ILE A 991 -2.72 37.77 -30.89
N ILE A 992 -1.90 37.10 -30.08
CA ILE A 992 -0.99 37.75 -29.14
C ILE A 992 0.24 38.29 -29.88
N PRO A 993 0.61 39.58 -29.71
CA PRO A 993 1.85 40.14 -30.22
C PRO A 993 3.06 39.27 -29.90
N THR A 994 4.01 39.17 -30.84
CA THR A 994 5.31 38.51 -30.56
C THR A 994 6.00 39.04 -29.29
N ALA A 995 5.86 40.34 -28.98
CA ALA A 995 6.43 40.95 -27.77
C ALA A 995 5.85 40.41 -26.45
N ASN A 996 4.60 39.89 -26.49
CA ASN A 996 3.87 39.40 -25.32
C ASN A 996 3.62 37.88 -25.39
N ALA A 997 4.11 37.20 -26.43
CA ALA A 997 3.86 35.78 -26.68
C ALA A 997 4.34 34.86 -25.55
N ASN A 998 5.30 35.33 -24.74
CA ASN A 998 5.83 34.59 -23.58
C ASN A 998 5.37 35.18 -22.24
N THR A 999 4.39 36.10 -22.24
CA THR A 999 3.92 36.76 -21.03
C THR A 999 2.79 35.94 -20.40
N THR A 1000 3.14 35.13 -19.41
CA THR A 1000 2.22 34.43 -18.52
C THR A 1000 2.34 34.97 -17.09
N GLY A 1001 1.30 34.78 -16.29
CA GLY A 1001 1.24 35.21 -14.90
C GLY A 1001 -0.12 35.78 -14.52
N ILE A 1002 -0.28 36.07 -13.25
CA ILE A 1002 -1.57 36.50 -12.67
C ILE A 1002 -1.43 37.95 -12.24
N LEU A 1003 -2.35 38.81 -12.68
CA LEU A 1003 -2.32 40.22 -12.35
C LEU A 1003 -2.80 40.42 -10.91
N LEU A 1004 -1.92 40.97 -10.08
CA LEU A 1004 -2.22 41.43 -8.73
C LEU A 1004 -2.38 42.94 -8.73
N GLU A 1005 -3.49 43.44 -8.21
CA GLU A 1005 -3.81 44.86 -8.07
C GLU A 1005 -4.16 45.17 -6.61
N HIS A 1006 -3.52 46.18 -6.03
CA HIS A 1006 -3.67 46.56 -4.62
C HIS A 1006 -4.25 47.96 -4.46
N TRP A 1007 -5.11 48.15 -3.47
CA TRP A 1007 -5.61 49.44 -3.00
C TRP A 1007 -5.36 49.58 -1.50
N THR A 1008 -4.55 50.56 -1.11
CA THR A 1008 -4.18 50.75 0.30
C THR A 1008 -5.12 51.73 1.01
N SER A 1009 -5.10 51.72 2.35
CA SER A 1009 -5.86 52.64 3.21
C SER A 1009 -7.39 52.50 3.10
N ILE A 1010 -7.88 51.28 2.83
CA ILE A 1010 -9.32 50.99 2.79
C ILE A 1010 -9.77 50.57 4.19
N SER A 1011 -10.74 51.26 4.78
CA SER A 1011 -11.34 50.88 6.07
C SER A 1011 -12.39 49.78 5.92
N GLY A 1012 -12.56 48.93 6.93
CA GLY A 1012 -13.54 47.84 6.93
C GLY A 1012 -12.88 46.49 6.64
N ASN A 1013 -13.65 45.40 6.72
CA ASN A 1013 -13.15 44.02 6.64
C ASN A 1013 -13.88 43.19 5.59
N SER A 1014 -14.84 43.76 4.85
CA SER A 1014 -15.62 43.03 3.86
C SER A 1014 -15.21 43.35 2.44
N VAL A 1015 -15.39 42.40 1.52
CA VAL A 1015 -15.11 42.63 0.09
C VAL A 1015 -15.95 43.79 -0.46
N SER A 1016 -17.13 44.06 0.12
CA SER A 1016 -17.94 45.26 -0.16
C SER A 1016 -17.24 46.59 0.16
N ASP A 1017 -16.34 46.60 1.14
CA ASP A 1017 -15.57 47.79 1.51
C ASP A 1017 -14.51 48.13 0.45
N LEU A 1018 -13.92 47.10 -0.19
CA LEU A 1018 -13.06 47.28 -1.35
C LEU A 1018 -13.88 47.73 -2.57
N THR A 1019 -14.97 47.05 -2.89
CA THR A 1019 -15.70 47.28 -4.14
C THR A 1019 -16.51 48.60 -4.16
N SER A 1020 -16.72 49.24 -3.00
CA SER A 1020 -17.49 50.49 -2.88
C SER A 1020 -16.65 51.77 -2.95
N ILE A 1021 -15.31 51.69 -2.98
CA ILE A 1021 -14.46 52.87 -3.13
C ILE A 1021 -14.55 53.44 -4.56
N ALA A 1022 -14.48 54.76 -4.69
CA ALA A 1022 -14.68 55.44 -5.97
C ALA A 1022 -13.63 55.08 -7.06
N ASN A 1023 -12.47 54.56 -6.65
CA ASN A 1023 -11.37 54.15 -7.51
C ASN A 1023 -11.22 52.63 -7.63
N TYR A 1024 -12.25 51.86 -7.32
CA TYR A 1024 -12.30 50.43 -7.67
C TYR A 1024 -13.27 50.25 -8.85
N PRO A 1025 -12.94 49.44 -9.87
CA PRO A 1025 -11.67 48.71 -10.06
C PRO A 1025 -10.56 49.57 -10.73
N ALA A 1026 -10.77 50.88 -10.94
CA ALA A 1026 -9.87 51.71 -11.74
C ALA A 1026 -8.80 52.46 -10.93
N ASN A 1027 -7.52 52.29 -11.28
CA ASN A 1027 -6.34 52.91 -10.65
C ASN A 1027 -5.94 52.27 -9.30
N PRO A 1028 -5.47 51.01 -9.31
CA PRO A 1028 -4.84 50.44 -8.13
C PRO A 1028 -3.62 51.25 -7.70
N THR A 1029 -3.33 51.23 -6.40
CA THR A 1029 -2.13 51.84 -5.82
C THR A 1029 -0.85 51.14 -6.29
N GLN A 1030 -0.92 49.83 -6.49
CA GLN A 1030 0.19 49.02 -6.96
C GLN A 1030 -0.30 47.87 -7.82
N THR A 1031 0.50 47.49 -8.82
CA THR A 1031 0.29 46.28 -9.61
C THR A 1031 1.55 45.42 -9.66
N SER A 1032 1.37 44.11 -9.77
CA SER A 1032 2.45 43.14 -10.00
C SER A 1032 1.93 41.92 -10.74
N ILE A 1033 2.86 41.09 -11.23
CA ILE A 1033 2.55 39.80 -11.85
C ILE A 1033 3.02 38.69 -10.92
N LEU A 1034 2.11 37.82 -10.53
CA LEU A 1034 2.38 36.65 -9.72
C LEU A 1034 2.72 35.44 -10.59
N THR A 1035 3.63 34.62 -10.10
CA THR A 1035 4.00 33.32 -10.70
C THR A 1035 3.13 32.17 -10.22
N SER A 1036 2.28 32.40 -9.23
CA SER A 1036 1.27 31.48 -8.70
C SER A 1036 0.09 32.28 -8.16
N PHE A 1037 -1.07 31.66 -8.02
CA PHE A 1037 -2.28 32.32 -7.53
C PHE A 1037 -2.24 32.43 -6.01
N GLU A 1038 -1.15 32.97 -5.49
CA GLU A 1038 -0.90 33.22 -4.08
C GLU A 1038 -0.23 34.59 -3.94
N ALA A 1039 -0.89 35.51 -3.25
CA ALA A 1039 -0.31 36.83 -3.00
C ALA A 1039 0.74 36.74 -1.88
N PRO A 1040 1.85 37.49 -1.99
CA PRO A 1040 2.90 37.48 -0.99
C PRO A 1040 2.40 38.02 0.36
N SER A 1041 2.74 37.34 1.45
CA SER A 1041 2.44 37.78 2.80
C SER A 1041 3.36 38.93 3.22
N GLN A 1042 2.88 40.17 3.12
CA GLN A 1042 3.57 41.37 3.60
C GLN A 1042 2.61 42.19 4.43
N ASP A 1043 3.02 42.63 5.63
CA ASP A 1043 2.23 43.43 6.58
C ASP A 1043 1.95 44.84 5.99
N TYR A 1044 0.91 44.93 5.17
CA TYR A 1044 0.47 46.18 4.53
C TYR A 1044 -0.59 46.92 5.36
N GLY A 1045 -0.99 46.37 6.52
CA GLY A 1045 -2.10 46.86 7.31
C GLY A 1045 -3.44 46.68 6.59
N SER A 1046 -4.36 47.63 6.69
CA SER A 1046 -5.69 47.52 6.06
C SER A 1046 -5.65 47.91 4.57
N TYR A 1047 -5.85 46.94 3.69
CA TYR A 1047 -5.90 47.11 2.24
C TYR A 1047 -6.98 46.23 1.60
N GLY A 1048 -7.14 46.34 0.29
CA GLY A 1048 -7.88 45.38 -0.51
C GLY A 1048 -7.12 45.07 -1.79
N GLN A 1049 -7.30 43.85 -2.29
CA GLN A 1049 -6.62 43.38 -3.48
C GLN A 1049 -7.56 42.64 -4.44
N ARG A 1050 -7.18 42.68 -5.71
CA ARG A 1050 -7.76 41.86 -6.78
C ARG A 1050 -6.66 41.06 -7.44
N VAL A 1051 -6.86 39.76 -7.54
CA VAL A 1051 -5.96 38.82 -8.21
C VAL A 1051 -6.70 38.23 -9.41
N SER A 1052 -6.28 38.53 -10.64
CA SER A 1052 -7.07 38.18 -11.83
C SER A 1052 -6.26 37.81 -13.07
N GLY A 1053 -6.91 37.11 -14.00
CA GLY A 1053 -6.32 36.73 -15.29
C GLY A 1053 -7.24 35.85 -16.12
N TYR A 1054 -6.73 35.38 -17.26
CA TYR A 1054 -7.41 34.38 -18.09
C TYR A 1054 -6.78 33.01 -17.87
N LEU A 1055 -7.50 32.13 -17.16
CA LEU A 1055 -7.10 30.76 -16.89
C LEU A 1055 -7.28 29.88 -18.13
N THR A 1056 -6.31 29.02 -18.38
CA THR A 1056 -6.41 27.88 -19.31
C THR A 1056 -5.98 26.59 -18.62
N VAL A 1057 -6.53 25.46 -19.07
CA VAL A 1057 -6.18 24.12 -18.58
C VAL A 1057 -5.61 23.28 -19.71
N ALA A 1058 -4.72 22.35 -19.37
CA ALA A 1058 -4.09 21.45 -20.35
C ALA A 1058 -5.02 20.31 -20.78
N GLU A 1059 -5.94 19.91 -19.91
CA GLU A 1059 -6.86 18.79 -20.13
C GLU A 1059 -8.32 19.24 -19.99
N SER A 1060 -9.20 18.63 -20.77
CA SER A 1060 -10.64 18.88 -20.64
C SER A 1060 -11.19 17.96 -19.56
N ALA A 1061 -11.64 18.51 -18.44
CA ALA A 1061 -12.10 17.73 -17.28
C ALA A 1061 -12.98 18.57 -16.35
N GLU A 1062 -13.55 17.92 -15.33
CA GLU A 1062 -14.19 18.61 -14.21
C GLU A 1062 -13.15 19.03 -13.17
N TYR A 1063 -13.17 20.31 -12.82
CA TYR A 1063 -12.25 20.92 -11.87
C TYR A 1063 -12.98 21.48 -10.66
N THR A 1064 -12.45 21.24 -9.47
CA THR A 1064 -12.89 21.85 -8.21
C THR A 1064 -11.91 22.96 -7.82
N PHE A 1065 -12.42 24.14 -7.48
CA PHE A 1065 -11.62 25.28 -7.04
C PHE A 1065 -11.65 25.45 -5.52
N TRP A 1066 -10.54 25.92 -4.98
CA TRP A 1066 -10.37 26.22 -3.56
C TRP A 1066 -9.78 27.60 -3.32
N ILE A 1067 -10.22 28.28 -2.26
CA ILE A 1067 -9.67 29.59 -1.83
C ILE A 1067 -9.32 29.58 -0.34
N ALA A 1068 -8.22 30.23 0.03
CA ALA A 1068 -7.78 30.47 1.41
C ALA A 1068 -7.29 31.93 1.54
N SER A 1069 -7.62 32.62 2.62
CA SER A 1069 -7.23 34.03 2.85
C SER A 1069 -7.23 34.44 4.31
N ASP A 1070 -6.47 35.48 4.66
CA ASP A 1070 -6.57 36.14 5.98
C ASP A 1070 -7.58 37.29 5.88
N ASP A 1071 -8.73 37.18 6.52
CA ASP A 1071 -9.93 37.99 6.26
C ASP A 1071 -10.64 37.70 4.91
N GLU A 1072 -11.69 38.47 4.64
CA GLU A 1072 -12.77 38.11 3.72
C GLU A 1072 -12.30 38.06 2.26
N SER A 1073 -12.61 36.97 1.56
CA SER A 1073 -12.34 36.81 0.13
C SER A 1073 -13.45 36.12 -0.65
N GLU A 1074 -13.51 36.42 -1.94
CA GLU A 1074 -14.43 35.83 -2.91
C GLU A 1074 -13.67 35.42 -4.17
N LEU A 1075 -13.86 34.18 -4.62
CA LEU A 1075 -13.37 33.66 -5.89
C LEU A 1075 -14.50 33.60 -6.91
N ARG A 1076 -14.29 34.15 -8.10
CA ARG A 1076 -15.21 34.14 -9.23
C ARG A 1076 -14.54 33.59 -10.47
N LEU A 1077 -15.32 32.89 -11.27
CA LEU A 1077 -14.92 32.36 -12.57
C LEU A 1077 -16.02 32.71 -13.59
N SER A 1078 -15.63 33.31 -14.70
CA SER A 1078 -16.52 33.57 -15.83
C SER A 1078 -16.68 32.34 -16.71
N THR A 1079 -17.81 32.23 -17.39
CA THR A 1079 -18.07 31.19 -18.41
C THR A 1079 -17.28 31.42 -19.71
N ASP A 1080 -16.66 32.60 -19.86
CA ASP A 1080 -15.86 33.00 -21.01
C ASP A 1080 -14.80 34.06 -20.61
N THR A 1081 -14.26 34.81 -21.57
CA THR A 1081 -13.28 35.88 -21.28
C THR A 1081 -13.92 37.21 -20.92
N SER A 1082 -15.25 37.31 -20.81
CA SER A 1082 -15.92 38.54 -20.44
C SER A 1082 -16.06 38.58 -18.92
N PRO A 1083 -15.43 39.55 -18.22
CA PRO A 1083 -15.69 39.79 -16.81
C PRO A 1083 -17.17 40.06 -16.50
N ALA A 1084 -17.96 40.51 -17.49
CA ALA A 1084 -19.39 40.78 -17.33
C ALA A 1084 -20.24 39.51 -17.18
N ASN A 1085 -19.70 38.33 -17.55
CA ASN A 1085 -20.38 37.05 -17.44
C ASN A 1085 -19.99 36.29 -16.16
N MET A 1086 -19.27 36.94 -15.24
CA MET A 1086 -19.06 36.39 -13.90
C MET A 1086 -20.38 36.39 -13.11
N GLY A 1087 -20.72 35.21 -12.58
CA GLY A 1087 -21.85 35.03 -11.67
C GLY A 1087 -21.49 35.32 -10.21
N GLU A 1088 -22.27 34.74 -9.30
CA GLU A 1088 -21.97 34.73 -7.86
C GLU A 1088 -20.61 34.04 -7.58
N PRO A 1089 -19.96 34.32 -6.43
CA PRO A 1089 -18.71 33.65 -6.05
C PRO A 1089 -18.85 32.12 -6.09
N ILE A 1090 -17.87 31.46 -6.70
CA ILE A 1090 -17.78 29.99 -6.76
C ILE A 1090 -17.14 29.40 -5.50
N ALA A 1091 -16.40 30.21 -4.74
CA ALA A 1091 -15.86 29.88 -3.42
C ALA A 1091 -15.58 31.18 -2.65
N SER A 1092 -15.61 31.14 -1.31
CA SER A 1092 -15.36 32.31 -0.45
C SER A 1092 -14.78 31.94 0.92
N VAL A 1093 -14.16 32.94 1.56
CA VAL A 1093 -13.78 32.92 2.97
C VAL A 1093 -14.49 34.10 3.66
N ASP A 1094 -15.32 33.83 4.66
CA ASP A 1094 -16.10 34.88 5.37
C ASP A 1094 -15.35 35.50 6.58
N GLY A 1095 -14.15 35.02 6.87
CA GLY A 1095 -13.30 35.42 7.98
C GLY A 1095 -11.86 35.16 7.58
N TRP A 1096 -11.05 34.53 8.43
CA TRP A 1096 -9.66 34.19 8.06
C TRP A 1096 -9.39 32.68 8.08
N THR A 1097 -8.36 32.25 7.35
CA THR A 1097 -7.76 30.90 7.36
C THR A 1097 -6.24 31.02 7.58
N SER A 1098 -5.54 29.92 7.85
CA SER A 1098 -4.09 29.91 7.60
C SER A 1098 -3.80 29.79 6.10
N SER A 1099 -2.58 30.16 5.65
CA SER A 1099 -2.23 29.99 4.24
C SER A 1099 -2.41 28.55 3.79
N GLN A 1100 -3.05 28.39 2.63
CA GLN A 1100 -3.40 27.10 2.02
C GLN A 1100 -4.21 26.17 2.94
N GLN A 1101 -4.92 26.70 3.95
CA GLN A 1101 -5.83 25.92 4.78
C GLN A 1101 -7.20 25.83 4.09
N TRP A 1102 -7.35 24.87 3.20
CA TRP A 1102 -8.50 24.76 2.29
C TRP A 1102 -9.83 24.35 2.94
N THR A 1103 -9.81 23.75 4.13
CA THR A 1103 -10.98 23.02 4.70
C THR A 1103 -11.53 23.62 5.99
N LYS A 1104 -11.21 24.89 6.32
CA LYS A 1104 -11.73 25.54 7.54
C LYS A 1104 -13.22 25.88 7.40
N TYR A 1105 -13.64 26.36 6.24
CA TYR A 1105 -15.04 26.64 5.91
C TYR A 1105 -15.48 25.82 4.70
N THR A 1106 -16.75 25.42 4.68
CA THR A 1106 -17.32 24.69 3.53
C THR A 1106 -17.42 25.57 2.28
N SER A 1107 -17.49 26.89 2.44
CA SER A 1107 -17.53 27.87 1.35
C SER A 1107 -16.21 27.98 0.58
N GLN A 1108 -15.10 27.46 1.12
CA GLN A 1108 -13.79 27.52 0.47
C GLN A 1108 -13.68 26.64 -0.76
N LYS A 1109 -14.69 25.81 -1.06
CA LYS A 1109 -14.70 24.81 -2.12
C LYS A 1109 -15.83 25.10 -3.10
N SER A 1110 -15.53 25.09 -4.40
CA SER A 1110 -16.56 25.13 -5.44
C SER A 1110 -17.23 23.77 -5.66
N GLU A 1111 -18.40 23.77 -6.29
CA GLU A 1111 -18.85 22.57 -7.01
C GLU A 1111 -17.91 22.27 -8.20
N PRO A 1112 -17.84 21.03 -8.70
CA PRO A 1112 -17.06 20.72 -9.90
C PRO A 1112 -17.52 21.54 -11.11
N ILE A 1113 -16.56 22.10 -11.85
CA ILE A 1113 -16.78 22.94 -13.04
C ILE A 1113 -16.03 22.31 -14.21
N THR A 1114 -16.73 21.98 -15.30
CA THR A 1114 -16.11 21.48 -16.52
C THR A 1114 -15.33 22.57 -17.23
N LEU A 1115 -14.04 22.37 -17.45
CA LEU A 1115 -13.19 23.23 -18.26
C LEU A 1115 -12.69 22.49 -19.49
N ILE A 1116 -12.62 23.20 -20.62
CA ILE A 1116 -12.13 22.69 -21.91
C ILE A 1116 -10.68 23.12 -22.11
N ALA A 1117 -9.83 22.17 -22.52
CA ALA A 1117 -8.41 22.38 -22.76
C ALA A 1117 -8.13 23.52 -23.75
N GLY A 1118 -7.22 24.41 -23.39
CA GLY A 1118 -6.81 25.56 -24.21
C GLY A 1118 -7.79 26.74 -24.23
N ARG A 1119 -9.04 26.57 -23.75
CA ARG A 1119 -10.04 27.64 -23.70
C ARG A 1119 -9.73 28.62 -22.55
N LEU A 1120 -9.94 29.91 -22.79
CA LEU A 1120 -9.72 30.98 -21.83
C LEU A 1120 -10.96 31.25 -20.99
N TYR A 1121 -10.79 31.31 -19.66
CA TYR A 1121 -11.81 31.67 -18.68
C TYR A 1121 -11.31 32.83 -17.83
N TYR A 1122 -12.07 33.91 -17.71
CA TYR A 1122 -11.68 34.99 -16.79
C TYR A 1122 -11.86 34.53 -15.34
N ILE A 1123 -10.80 34.60 -14.54
CA ILE A 1123 -10.80 34.24 -13.12
C ILE A 1123 -10.40 35.47 -12.28
N GLU A 1124 -11.08 35.69 -11.17
CA GLU A 1124 -10.87 36.82 -10.27
C GLU A 1124 -11.05 36.39 -8.81
N ALA A 1125 -10.08 36.71 -7.96
CA ALA A 1125 -10.22 36.63 -6.52
C ALA A 1125 -10.15 38.04 -5.92
N LEU A 1126 -11.17 38.41 -5.14
CA LEU A 1126 -11.24 39.64 -4.38
C LEU A 1126 -10.94 39.36 -2.92
N HIS A 1127 -10.19 40.25 -2.27
CA HIS A 1127 -9.82 40.09 -0.89
C HIS A 1127 -9.74 41.42 -0.16
N LYS A 1128 -10.33 41.47 1.03
CA LYS A 1128 -10.26 42.63 1.92
C LYS A 1128 -9.55 42.24 3.22
N GLU A 1129 -8.31 42.71 3.35
CA GLU A 1129 -7.52 42.56 4.56
C GLU A 1129 -7.91 43.60 5.61
N GLY A 1130 -8.25 43.17 6.83
CA GLY A 1130 -8.47 44.04 7.97
C GLY A 1130 -7.18 44.31 8.73
N SER A 1131 -6.82 43.39 9.63
CA SER A 1131 -5.61 43.49 10.45
C SER A 1131 -5.15 42.11 10.91
N GLY A 1132 -3.90 41.73 10.67
CA GLY A 1132 -3.45 40.40 11.06
C GLY A 1132 -2.22 39.96 10.29
N GLY A 1133 -2.21 38.69 9.86
CA GLY A 1133 -1.36 38.27 8.76
C GLY A 1133 -2.04 38.62 7.44
N ASP A 1134 -1.34 38.42 6.33
CA ASP A 1134 -1.80 38.89 5.03
C ASP A 1134 -1.60 37.73 4.05
N HIS A 1135 -2.66 37.12 3.51
CA HIS A 1135 -2.54 36.19 2.38
C HIS A 1135 -3.86 35.99 1.62
N ILE A 1136 -3.75 35.58 0.36
CA ILE A 1136 -4.81 34.94 -0.42
C ILE A 1136 -4.16 33.87 -1.30
N ALA A 1137 -4.77 32.70 -1.43
CA ALA A 1137 -4.32 31.62 -2.28
C ALA A 1137 -5.51 30.93 -2.96
N VAL A 1138 -5.34 30.52 -4.22
CA VAL A 1138 -6.35 29.78 -5.00
C VAL A 1138 -5.73 28.52 -5.60
N ALA A 1139 -6.41 27.39 -5.42
CA ALA A 1139 -6.01 26.09 -5.94
C ALA A 1139 -7.11 25.47 -6.83
N LEU A 1140 -6.72 24.56 -7.72
CA LEU A 1140 -7.60 23.75 -8.56
C LEU A 1140 -7.28 22.25 -8.38
N GLN A 1141 -8.28 21.40 -8.58
CA GLN A 1141 -8.16 19.94 -8.52
C GLN A 1141 -8.94 19.33 -9.67
N LYS A 1142 -8.29 18.53 -10.53
CA LYS A 1142 -8.99 17.76 -11.56
C LYS A 1142 -9.69 16.57 -10.91
N THR A 1143 -10.86 16.21 -11.39
CA THR A 1143 -11.59 15.04 -10.88
C THR A 1143 -10.77 13.76 -11.10
N GLY A 1144 -10.54 13.01 -10.03
CA GLY A 1144 -9.65 11.85 -10.02
C GLY A 1144 -8.28 12.14 -9.37
N ASP A 1145 -7.87 13.41 -9.27
CA ASP A 1145 -6.67 13.80 -8.55
C ASP A 1145 -6.90 13.67 -7.03
N ILE A 1146 -5.88 13.23 -6.30
CA ILE A 1146 -5.96 12.99 -4.85
C ILE A 1146 -5.81 14.26 -3.99
N SER A 1147 -5.36 15.37 -4.59
CA SER A 1147 -5.22 16.68 -3.91
C SER A 1147 -5.33 17.87 -4.87
N GLN A 1148 -5.67 19.03 -4.33
CA GLN A 1148 -5.70 20.32 -5.02
C GLN A 1148 -4.31 20.95 -5.13
N THR A 1149 -4.03 21.59 -6.26
CA THR A 1149 -2.76 22.25 -6.58
C THR A 1149 -2.94 23.75 -6.74
N LEU A 1150 -1.99 24.55 -6.24
CA LEU A 1150 -2.02 25.99 -6.41
C LEU A 1150 -1.98 26.36 -7.90
N ILE A 1151 -2.85 27.27 -8.35
CA ILE A 1151 -2.89 27.64 -9.77
C ILE A 1151 -1.58 28.31 -10.17
N SER A 1152 -0.91 27.77 -11.18
CA SER A 1152 0.37 28.29 -11.67
C SER A 1152 0.15 29.54 -12.52
N GLY A 1153 1.03 30.52 -12.38
CA GLY A 1153 1.06 31.68 -13.27
C GLY A 1153 1.32 31.29 -14.72
N ALA A 1154 1.94 30.14 -15.00
CA ALA A 1154 2.11 29.63 -16.36
C ALA A 1154 0.77 29.26 -17.04
N GLN A 1155 -0.27 28.96 -16.24
CA GLN A 1155 -1.61 28.61 -16.72
C GLN A 1155 -2.52 29.83 -16.90
N VAL A 1156 -2.03 31.04 -16.59
CA VAL A 1156 -2.83 32.26 -16.59
C VAL A 1156 -2.18 33.29 -17.49
N ILE A 1157 -3.01 33.95 -18.30
CA ILE A 1157 -2.60 35.06 -19.14
C ILE A 1157 -3.06 36.37 -18.46
N PRO A 1158 -2.17 37.35 -18.20
CA PRO A 1158 -2.55 38.62 -17.60
C PRO A 1158 -3.58 39.37 -18.50
N PRO A 1159 -4.57 40.07 -17.93
CA PRO A 1159 -5.66 40.64 -18.71
C PRO A 1159 -5.24 41.57 -19.87
N TYR A 1160 -4.16 42.33 -19.69
CA TYR A 1160 -3.63 43.27 -20.69
C TYR A 1160 -2.90 42.60 -21.87
N VAL A 1161 -2.61 41.30 -21.80
CA VAL A 1161 -1.93 40.58 -22.89
C VAL A 1161 -2.87 40.28 -24.05
N VAL A 1162 -4.15 40.02 -23.76
CA VAL A 1162 -5.21 39.77 -24.73
C VAL A 1162 -6.14 40.99 -24.90
N ASP A 1163 -5.75 42.14 -24.36
CA ASP A 1163 -6.49 43.38 -24.52
C ASP A 1163 -6.41 43.87 -25.98
N GLY A 1164 -7.57 43.82 -26.64
CA GLY A 1164 -7.73 44.29 -28.01
C GLY A 1164 -8.56 45.57 -28.15
N ILE A 1165 -9.07 46.12 -27.05
CA ILE A 1165 -9.92 47.30 -27.13
C ILE A 1165 -9.02 48.52 -26.98
N ALA A 1166 -9.04 49.41 -27.97
CA ALA A 1166 -8.33 50.68 -27.82
C ALA A 1166 -9.03 51.56 -26.79
N PRO A 1167 -8.29 52.27 -25.92
CA PRO A 1167 -8.89 53.25 -25.03
C PRO A 1167 -9.74 54.25 -25.81
N THR A 1168 -10.87 54.67 -25.26
CA THR A 1168 -11.70 55.70 -25.90
C THR A 1168 -10.87 56.95 -26.16
N THR A 1169 -11.20 57.71 -27.20
CA THR A 1169 -10.50 58.98 -27.44
C THR A 1169 -10.66 59.92 -26.22
N PRO A 1170 -9.56 60.41 -25.62
CA PRO A 1170 -9.65 61.39 -24.54
C PRO A 1170 -10.36 62.64 -25.05
N THR A 1171 -11.28 63.18 -24.25
CA THR A 1171 -12.15 64.30 -24.63
C THR A 1171 -11.77 65.58 -23.89
N GLY A 1172 -12.35 66.72 -24.27
CA GLY A 1172 -12.17 67.97 -23.52
C GLY A 1172 -10.75 68.54 -23.51
N LEU A 1173 -9.94 68.26 -24.53
CA LEU A 1173 -8.61 68.86 -24.68
C LEU A 1173 -8.75 70.39 -24.77
N GLY A 1174 -8.17 71.08 -23.80
CA GLY A 1174 -8.21 72.54 -23.66
C GLY A 1174 -6.95 73.09 -22.99
N THR A 1175 -6.98 74.39 -22.67
CA THR A 1175 -5.88 75.08 -22.00
C THR A 1175 -6.41 75.95 -20.86
N ASP A 1176 -5.77 75.86 -19.69
CA ASP A 1176 -6.10 76.69 -18.52
C ASP A 1176 -5.13 77.87 -18.34
N SER A 1177 -3.92 77.80 -18.90
CA SER A 1177 -2.93 78.87 -18.86
C SER A 1177 -2.04 78.94 -20.12
N VAL A 1178 -1.90 80.14 -20.68
CA VAL A 1178 -1.04 80.44 -21.85
C VAL A 1178 -0.22 81.69 -21.57
N SER A 1179 1.09 81.65 -21.86
CA SER A 1179 1.98 82.82 -21.83
C SER A 1179 2.88 82.87 -23.07
N SER A 1180 3.76 83.87 -23.16
CA SER A 1180 4.76 83.98 -24.23
C SER A 1180 5.81 82.86 -24.25
N SER A 1181 5.85 82.01 -23.23
CA SER A 1181 6.86 80.95 -23.06
C SER A 1181 6.32 79.63 -22.51
N ASN A 1182 5.00 79.50 -22.33
CA ASN A 1182 4.39 78.23 -21.95
C ASN A 1182 2.94 78.09 -22.43
N VAL A 1183 2.53 76.84 -22.63
CA VAL A 1183 1.13 76.45 -22.84
C VAL A 1183 0.84 75.25 -21.94
N GLU A 1184 -0.19 75.36 -21.10
CA GLU A 1184 -0.73 74.24 -20.34
C GLU A 1184 -1.89 73.60 -21.08
N MET A 1185 -1.86 72.28 -21.21
CA MET A 1185 -2.92 71.46 -21.78
C MET A 1185 -3.57 70.63 -20.69
N VAL A 1186 -4.90 70.55 -20.70
CA VAL A 1186 -5.72 69.72 -19.82
C VAL A 1186 -6.72 68.93 -20.65
N TRP A 1187 -7.06 67.71 -20.24
CA TRP A 1187 -8.05 66.86 -20.92
C TRP A 1187 -8.83 65.98 -19.94
N SER A 1188 -9.94 65.41 -20.40
CA SER A 1188 -10.72 64.40 -19.67
C SER A 1188 -10.17 63.01 -19.96
N ALA A 1189 -10.21 62.15 -18.94
CA ALA A 1189 -9.68 60.79 -19.04
C ALA A 1189 -10.36 59.98 -20.16
N ALA A 1190 -9.56 59.23 -20.91
CA ALA A 1190 -10.03 58.10 -21.69
C ALA A 1190 -10.48 56.96 -20.75
N SER A 1191 -11.51 56.23 -21.14
CA SER A 1191 -11.94 55.00 -20.49
C SER A 1191 -11.45 53.78 -21.28
N ASP A 1192 -11.04 52.75 -20.55
CA ASP A 1192 -10.66 51.44 -21.06
C ASP A 1192 -11.01 50.38 -20.00
N ALA A 1193 -11.40 49.18 -20.42
CA ALA A 1193 -11.80 48.09 -19.51
C ALA A 1193 -10.62 47.48 -18.75
N ILE A 1194 -9.41 47.57 -19.31
CA ILE A 1194 -8.15 47.06 -18.76
C ILE A 1194 -7.25 48.22 -18.28
N GLY A 1195 -7.51 49.45 -18.75
CA GLY A 1195 -6.98 50.69 -18.21
C GLY A 1195 -6.10 51.48 -19.18
N VAL A 1196 -5.92 52.78 -18.92
CA VAL A 1196 -5.11 53.65 -19.79
C VAL A 1196 -3.67 53.68 -19.30
N VAL A 1197 -2.72 53.18 -20.10
CA VAL A 1197 -1.30 53.12 -19.72
C VAL A 1197 -0.60 54.48 -19.80
N SER A 1198 -0.83 55.25 -20.88
CA SER A 1198 -0.15 56.53 -21.09
C SER A 1198 -0.88 57.49 -22.05
N TYR A 1199 -0.61 58.79 -21.91
CA TYR A 1199 -0.93 59.80 -22.93
C TYR A 1199 0.36 60.24 -23.63
N LYS A 1200 0.32 60.29 -24.96
CA LYS A 1200 1.40 60.84 -25.80
C LYS A 1200 1.01 62.21 -26.30
N ILE A 1201 1.85 63.21 -26.01
CA ILE A 1201 1.61 64.61 -26.37
C ILE A 1201 2.44 64.96 -27.60
N TYR A 1202 1.77 65.45 -28.64
CA TYR A 1202 2.39 65.83 -29.91
C TYR A 1202 2.21 67.32 -30.17
N ARG A 1203 3.26 67.96 -30.70
CA ARG A 1203 3.21 69.31 -31.27
C ARG A 1203 3.73 69.25 -32.70
N ASP A 1204 2.95 69.74 -33.66
CA ASP A 1204 3.26 69.70 -35.10
C ASP A 1204 3.63 68.29 -35.62
N GLY A 1205 2.99 67.26 -35.06
CA GLY A 1205 3.28 65.86 -35.39
C GLY A 1205 4.54 65.27 -34.74
N VAL A 1206 5.28 66.06 -33.94
CA VAL A 1206 6.45 65.61 -33.18
C VAL A 1206 6.05 65.27 -31.75
N LEU A 1207 6.43 64.08 -31.26
CA LEU A 1207 6.21 63.66 -29.88
C LEU A 1207 7.08 64.51 -28.94
N ILE A 1208 6.46 65.23 -28.00
CA ILE A 1208 7.15 66.09 -27.04
C ILE A 1208 7.09 65.56 -25.60
N ALA A 1209 6.11 64.72 -25.26
CA ALA A 1209 6.04 64.05 -23.96
C ALA A 1209 5.26 62.74 -24.01
N THR A 1210 5.56 61.85 -23.07
CA THR A 1210 4.74 60.68 -22.73
C THR A 1210 4.48 60.72 -21.23
N LEU A 1211 3.21 60.62 -20.84
CA LEU A 1211 2.73 60.79 -19.47
C LEU A 1211 2.01 59.53 -19.03
N ALA A 1212 2.08 59.19 -17.74
CA ALA A 1212 1.28 58.10 -17.19
C ALA A 1212 -0.22 58.36 -17.43
N GLY A 1213 -1.03 57.32 -17.62
CA GLY A 1213 -2.46 57.46 -17.92
C GLY A 1213 -3.30 58.10 -16.82
N SER A 1214 -2.76 58.26 -15.61
CA SER A 1214 -3.37 59.03 -14.51
C SER A 1214 -3.14 60.55 -14.62
N VAL A 1215 -2.24 60.99 -15.49
CA VAL A 1215 -1.89 62.40 -15.67
C VAL A 1215 -2.78 62.99 -16.77
N LEU A 1216 -3.62 63.96 -16.40
CA LEU A 1216 -4.60 64.60 -17.28
C LEU A 1216 -4.23 66.05 -17.67
N HIS A 1217 -2.98 66.44 -17.42
CA HIS A 1217 -2.47 67.78 -17.72
C HIS A 1217 -0.99 67.76 -18.13
N TYR A 1218 -0.55 68.76 -18.89
CA TYR A 1218 0.85 68.93 -19.31
C TYR A 1218 1.19 70.38 -19.63
N THR A 1219 2.31 70.89 -19.13
CA THR A 1219 2.82 72.22 -19.48
C THR A 1219 4.02 72.13 -20.43
N ASP A 1220 3.85 72.62 -21.66
CA ASP A 1220 4.94 72.80 -22.61
C ASP A 1220 5.64 74.14 -22.35
N ASN A 1221 6.84 74.11 -21.77
CA ASN A 1221 7.66 75.30 -21.50
C ASN A 1221 8.65 75.61 -22.64
N SER A 1222 8.58 74.89 -23.76
CA SER A 1222 9.50 75.03 -24.89
C SER A 1222 8.97 75.91 -26.02
N VAL A 1223 7.75 76.44 -25.87
CA VAL A 1223 7.07 77.27 -26.87
C VAL A 1223 7.62 78.69 -26.92
N SER A 1224 7.52 79.31 -28.10
CA SER A 1224 7.88 80.72 -28.32
C SER A 1224 6.63 81.58 -28.51
N ALA A 1225 6.73 82.90 -28.31
CA ALA A 1225 5.57 83.79 -28.46
C ALA A 1225 4.94 83.67 -29.86
N ASN A 1226 3.61 83.48 -29.92
CA ASN A 1226 2.81 83.21 -31.12
C ASN A 1226 3.00 81.81 -31.75
N THR A 1227 3.46 80.83 -30.96
CA THR A 1227 3.17 79.41 -31.18
C THR A 1227 1.75 79.14 -30.71
#